data_AF-A0A421JM43-F1
#
_entry.id   AF-A0A421JM43-F1
#
_cell.length_a   1.000
_cell.length_b   1.000
_cell.length_c   1.000
_cell.angle_alpha   90.00
_cell.angle_beta   90.00
_cell.angle_gamma   90.00
#
_symmetry.space_group_name_H-M   'P 1'
#
loop_
_entity.id
_entity.type
_entity.pdbx_description
1 polymer ?
#
loop_
_entity_poly.entity_id
_entity_poly.type
_entity_poly.pdbx_seq_one_letter_code
_entity_poly.pdbx_strand_id
1 'polypeptide(L)'
;MVAISNLINGGLVLASQAIYQDVAQPQQASSEQFNIIRFLGGSAPYVQHPGFGLSTAFPDQCEIEQVQLISRHGERYPTASKGKDFKSILKKFKEHKGDFKGALSFLNDYDYFVKDESQYGLETTNRNSQGTYAGTSNAMRHGAAFRARYNSLFNENSTLPVFTTNSNRVHQTSEFFARGFMGDAFSDENVKFNIFAEDASLGANSLTVRDACTKYDDAINEDLISKFDDSFFESIAKRITKGNEGIELKKGDIANLFEWCAYEINVSGASPICDLFTNEDFVHYSYYNDLDKYYSTGPGNNITAVIGSVLLNASLELLEDDKAANKIWLNFIHDTDIDHYLSALGIFTPKEPLPTDRIVFDRQFIHGNLVPQGARIYTEKLKCGDESYVRYVINDAVIPIESCSSGPGFSCKFDDFKKFIQQRLNGINYIEQCDVAQNVSQSLTFYWDYNTKNYTAPLENTNNNATQAVYQDLATPEQSSVQQYNIIRFLGGSAPYLQRDGFGISVDVPDQCTLEQVQLLSRHGERYPAKSDGANFEPINQKFVAYKGNFSGDLEFLNEYEYFVPNKNNYEKETSPSNSQGTFSGTSNALRHGAAFRAKYNSLYKENSTLQVFSSNSGRCYQTSNYFARGFLGDEYEENETVQYHVISEDPSSGLNSLTPRYGCANYNSSANAALVAQYNTSYLQTIADRLVKPNPGLNLTATDVSFLFSWCAYEINVRGASPFCDLFTNEEFIKNSYHTDLSDYYSIGPGNNDSKIIGSPLVNASLTLLKDNANENKIWLSFTHDTDLEFYHSALGLIEPKEDLPVDHIPFPNPYVHSSIVPQGARIETEKLKCGDDYYVRFIINDSVMPIPTCANGPGFSCKLEDFEQYIQNRLGDVNYPEQCNLNSTYPAQVSFYWDYNTTTYDAPLGDF
;
A
#
# COMPACT_ATOMS: atom_id res chain seq x y z
N MET A 1 9.34 10.94 -37.45
CA MET A 1 8.77 11.57 -36.25
C MET A 1 7.42 12.15 -36.58
N VAL A 2 6.38 11.33 -36.50
CA VAL A 2 5.07 11.82 -36.05
C VAL A 2 5.22 12.06 -34.54
N ALA A 3 4.61 13.11 -33.99
CA ALA A 3 4.58 13.29 -32.55
C ALA A 3 3.56 12.30 -31.96
N ILE A 4 4.03 11.32 -31.19
CA ILE A 4 3.16 10.56 -30.27
C ILE A 4 2.57 11.58 -29.30
N SER A 5 1.27 11.49 -29.03
CA SER A 5 0.61 12.42 -28.10
C SER A 5 1.14 12.20 -26.69
N ASN A 6 1.45 13.28 -25.96
CA ASN A 6 1.81 13.22 -24.53
C ASN A 6 0.69 12.64 -23.63
N LEU A 7 -0.50 12.36 -24.18
CA LEU A 7 -1.59 11.65 -23.52
C LEU A 7 -1.47 10.11 -23.62
N ILE A 8 -0.54 9.58 -24.42
CA ILE A 8 -0.28 8.14 -24.61
C ILE A 8 1.08 7.83 -23.99
N ASN A 9 1.13 6.92 -23.02
CA ASN A 9 2.30 6.67 -22.16
C ASN A 9 2.89 7.95 -21.51
N GLY A 10 2.02 8.88 -21.12
CA GLY A 10 2.42 10.16 -20.49
C GLY A 10 2.83 10.07 -19.01
N GLY A 11 2.70 8.89 -18.40
CA GLY A 11 2.97 8.63 -16.99
C GLY A 11 2.95 7.12 -16.67
N LEU A 12 3.24 6.78 -15.42
CA LEU A 12 3.39 5.40 -14.92
C LEU A 12 2.11 4.77 -14.34
N VAL A 13 1.03 5.55 -14.21
CA VAL A 13 -0.19 5.16 -13.49
C VAL A 13 -1.19 4.48 -14.43
N LEU A 14 -1.46 3.19 -14.22
CA LEU A 14 -2.45 2.36 -14.93
C LEU A 14 -3.90 2.65 -14.50
N ALA A 15 -4.29 3.92 -14.42
CA ALA A 15 -5.63 4.34 -14.05
C ALA A 15 -6.02 5.66 -14.72
N SER A 16 -7.31 5.81 -15.05
CA SER A 16 -7.84 7.04 -15.62
C SER A 16 -8.03 8.12 -14.53
N GLN A 17 -8.33 9.35 -14.94
CA GLN A 17 -8.67 10.43 -14.01
C GLN A 17 -9.95 10.18 -13.19
N ALA A 18 -10.71 9.11 -13.48
CA ALA A 18 -11.89 8.72 -12.70
C ALA A 18 -11.56 8.42 -11.23
N ILE A 19 -10.32 8.03 -10.90
CA ILE A 19 -9.90 7.83 -9.50
C ILE A 19 -9.93 9.12 -8.66
N TYR A 20 -10.02 10.29 -9.29
CA TYR A 20 -10.12 11.60 -8.62
C TYR A 20 -11.52 12.24 -8.70
N GLN A 21 -12.52 11.55 -9.24
CA GLN A 21 -13.79 12.18 -9.67
C GLN A 21 -14.70 12.66 -8.52
N ASP A 22 -14.50 12.13 -7.32
CA ASP A 22 -15.45 12.22 -6.19
C ASP A 22 -14.79 12.52 -4.83
N VAL A 23 -13.47 12.43 -4.74
CA VAL A 23 -12.67 13.01 -3.66
C VAL A 23 -12.76 14.54 -3.67
N ALA A 24 -12.47 15.19 -2.53
CA ALA A 24 -12.40 16.65 -2.44
C ALA A 24 -10.99 17.20 -2.73
N GLN A 25 -9.95 16.37 -2.58
CA GLN A 25 -8.54 16.68 -2.84
C GLN A 25 -7.85 15.44 -3.45
N PRO A 26 -6.96 15.59 -4.45
CA PRO A 26 -6.31 14.44 -5.11
C PRO A 26 -5.53 13.51 -4.18
N GLN A 27 -5.04 14.01 -3.04
CA GLN A 27 -4.32 13.24 -2.02
C GLN A 27 -5.19 12.19 -1.31
N GLN A 28 -6.52 12.28 -1.42
CA GLN A 28 -7.45 11.27 -0.88
C GLN A 28 -7.59 10.03 -1.80
N ALA A 29 -6.99 10.04 -2.99
CA ALA A 29 -7.08 8.93 -3.94
C ALA A 29 -5.83 8.02 -3.89
N SER A 30 -6.04 6.71 -4.07
CA SER A 30 -4.99 5.69 -3.94
C SER A 30 -4.32 5.37 -5.28
N SER A 31 -3.77 6.37 -5.96
CA SER A 31 -3.21 6.19 -7.31
C SER A 31 -1.89 5.40 -7.37
N GLU A 32 -1.14 5.26 -6.29
CA GLU A 32 0.19 4.60 -6.27
C GLU A 32 0.11 3.07 -6.43
N GLN A 33 -1.04 2.48 -6.11
CA GLN A 33 -1.33 1.06 -6.35
C GLN A 33 -1.38 0.70 -7.83
N PHE A 34 -1.57 1.69 -8.71
CA PHE A 34 -1.64 1.51 -10.16
C PHE A 34 -0.31 1.80 -10.87
N ASN A 35 0.78 2.08 -10.15
CA ASN A 35 2.08 2.32 -10.79
C ASN A 35 2.62 1.03 -11.44
N ILE A 36 2.76 1.05 -12.77
CA ILE A 36 3.20 -0.06 -13.62
C ILE A 36 4.52 -0.71 -13.15
N ILE A 37 5.45 0.07 -12.58
CA ILE A 37 6.76 -0.41 -12.13
C ILE A 37 6.62 -1.52 -11.09
N ARG A 38 5.66 -1.39 -10.16
CA ARG A 38 5.45 -2.35 -9.07
C ARG A 38 5.14 -3.76 -9.59
N PHE A 39 4.54 -3.86 -10.78
CA PHE A 39 4.17 -5.11 -11.43
C PHE A 39 5.25 -5.69 -12.35
N LEU A 40 6.25 -4.90 -12.72
CA LEU A 40 7.28 -5.26 -13.70
C LEU A 40 8.53 -5.93 -13.10
N GLY A 41 8.34 -6.63 -11.97
CA GLY A 41 9.31 -7.61 -11.44
C GLY A 41 10.74 -7.10 -11.23
N GLY A 42 10.89 -5.83 -10.85
CA GLY A 42 12.19 -5.19 -10.65
C GLY A 42 13.03 -5.02 -11.93
N SER A 43 12.45 -5.14 -13.13
CA SER A 43 13.15 -4.83 -14.40
C SER A 43 12.97 -3.37 -14.84
N ALA A 44 11.85 -2.75 -14.46
CA ALA A 44 11.48 -1.35 -14.74
C ALA A 44 12.16 -0.37 -13.76
N PRO A 45 11.97 0.96 -13.89
CA PRO A 45 12.72 1.95 -13.10
C PRO A 45 12.63 1.82 -11.58
N TYR A 46 13.37 2.66 -10.86
CA TYR A 46 13.23 2.76 -9.42
C TYR A 46 11.79 3.12 -9.00
N VAL A 47 11.32 2.60 -7.87
CA VAL A 47 10.08 3.03 -7.22
C VAL A 47 10.28 2.91 -5.72
N GLN A 48 9.72 3.84 -4.96
CA GLN A 48 9.77 3.78 -3.50
C GLN A 48 8.92 2.62 -2.99
N HIS A 49 9.33 1.98 -1.89
CA HIS A 49 8.52 0.95 -1.24
C HIS A 49 7.19 1.58 -0.74
N PRO A 50 6.03 0.91 -0.80
CA PRO A 50 4.74 1.51 -0.39
C PRO A 50 4.70 2.00 1.07
N GLY A 51 5.51 1.38 1.92
CA GLY A 51 5.78 1.83 3.30
C GLY A 51 4.55 1.81 4.22
N PHE A 52 4.68 2.50 5.36
CA PHE A 52 3.69 2.45 6.45
C PHE A 52 3.46 3.82 7.13
N GLY A 53 3.73 4.92 6.43
CA GLY A 53 3.58 6.30 6.97
C GLY A 53 4.68 6.77 7.92
N LEU A 54 5.64 5.89 8.23
CA LEU A 54 6.78 6.16 9.11
C LEU A 54 7.72 7.20 8.51
N SER A 55 7.91 8.33 9.22
CA SER A 55 8.82 9.39 8.76
C SER A 55 10.25 8.86 8.63
N THR A 56 10.85 9.08 7.46
CA THR A 56 12.25 8.73 7.21
C THR A 56 13.24 9.71 7.81
N ALA A 57 12.81 10.84 8.36
CA ALA A 57 13.65 11.72 9.16
C ALA A 57 14.26 10.96 10.37
N PHE A 58 15.34 11.49 10.94
CA PHE A 58 15.79 11.05 12.26
C PHE A 58 14.74 11.51 13.30
N PRO A 59 14.35 10.67 14.29
CA PRO A 59 13.40 11.08 15.32
C PRO A 59 13.93 12.24 16.16
N ASP A 60 13.04 13.05 16.73
CA ASP A 60 13.44 14.14 17.61
C ASP A 60 14.26 13.63 18.80
N GLN A 61 15.33 14.36 19.13
CA GLN A 61 16.34 13.99 20.15
C GLN A 61 17.20 12.76 19.78
N CYS A 62 17.16 12.29 18.54
CA CYS A 62 18.10 11.30 18.01
C CYS A 62 19.13 11.90 17.04
N GLU A 63 20.37 11.41 17.11
CA GLU A 63 21.45 11.71 16.16
C GLU A 63 21.91 10.42 15.46
N ILE A 64 22.37 10.51 14.21
CA ILE A 64 22.90 9.34 13.47
C ILE A 64 24.35 9.06 13.89
N GLU A 65 24.64 7.81 14.30
CA GLU A 65 25.98 7.34 14.67
C GLU A 65 26.71 6.68 13.49
N GLN A 66 25.96 6.00 12.62
CA GLN A 66 26.49 5.22 11.51
C GLN A 66 25.41 4.90 10.48
N VAL A 67 25.79 4.80 9.20
CA VAL A 67 24.93 4.32 8.11
C VAL A 67 25.63 3.25 7.29
N GLN A 68 24.88 2.24 6.89
CA GLN A 68 25.27 1.26 5.88
C GLN A 68 24.27 1.32 4.73
N LEU A 69 24.75 1.35 3.49
CA LEU A 69 23.97 1.22 2.27
C LEU A 69 24.36 -0.09 1.57
N ILE A 70 23.34 -0.83 1.14
CA ILE A 70 23.45 -1.85 0.11
C ILE A 70 22.57 -1.40 -1.06
N SER A 71 23.18 -1.13 -2.21
CA SER A 71 22.53 -0.62 -3.42
C SER A 71 22.63 -1.64 -4.55
N ARG A 72 21.56 -1.78 -5.32
CA ARG A 72 21.63 -2.39 -6.66
C ARG A 72 22.33 -1.42 -7.63
N HIS A 73 22.79 -1.93 -8.78
CA HIS A 73 22.96 -1.10 -9.97
C HIS A 73 21.65 -0.37 -10.36
N GLY A 74 21.75 0.72 -11.11
CA GLY A 74 20.60 1.49 -11.61
C GLY A 74 19.85 0.84 -12.77
N GLU A 75 18.95 1.63 -13.37
CA GLU A 75 18.21 1.29 -14.58
C GLU A 75 19.15 1.00 -15.75
N ARG A 76 19.07 -0.22 -16.28
CA ARG A 76 19.94 -0.72 -17.34
C ARG A 76 19.20 -1.15 -18.60
N TYR A 77 19.96 -1.31 -19.66
CA TYR A 77 19.57 -2.07 -20.86
C TYR A 77 19.30 -3.55 -20.51
N PRO A 78 18.55 -4.28 -21.36
CA PRO A 78 18.41 -5.73 -21.23
C PRO A 78 19.79 -6.39 -21.41
N THR A 79 19.98 -7.56 -20.81
CA THR A 79 21.19 -8.37 -21.03
C THR A 79 21.21 -8.90 -22.46
N ALA A 80 22.39 -9.31 -22.96
CA ALA A 80 22.52 -9.83 -24.33
C ALA A 80 21.63 -11.06 -24.60
N SER A 81 21.30 -11.87 -23.57
CA SER A 81 20.32 -12.95 -23.71
C SER A 81 18.90 -12.40 -23.90
N LYS A 82 18.44 -11.49 -23.03
CA LYS A 82 17.10 -10.88 -23.15
C LYS A 82 16.94 -10.10 -24.46
N GLY A 83 17.99 -9.40 -24.90
CA GLY A 83 18.02 -8.76 -26.22
C GLY A 83 17.89 -9.73 -27.40
N LYS A 84 18.44 -10.94 -27.30
CA LYS A 84 18.26 -12.03 -28.28
C LYS A 84 16.81 -12.56 -28.25
N ASP A 85 16.21 -12.69 -27.07
CA ASP A 85 14.82 -13.14 -26.93
C ASP A 85 13.82 -12.11 -27.47
N PHE A 86 14.02 -10.82 -27.17
CA PHE A 86 13.25 -9.71 -27.75
C PHE A 86 13.39 -9.67 -29.27
N LYS A 87 14.60 -9.87 -29.81
CA LYS A 87 14.82 -10.01 -31.26
C LYS A 87 14.12 -11.22 -31.88
N SER A 88 13.93 -12.31 -31.13
CA SER A 88 13.15 -13.48 -31.57
C SER A 88 11.66 -13.11 -31.76
N ILE A 89 11.11 -12.33 -30.83
CA ILE A 89 9.73 -11.83 -30.89
C ILE A 89 9.59 -10.76 -32.00
N LEU A 90 10.52 -9.82 -32.09
CA LEU A 90 10.56 -8.82 -33.16
C LEU A 90 10.63 -9.45 -34.56
N LYS A 91 11.31 -10.61 -34.69
CA LYS A 91 11.33 -11.39 -35.93
C LYS A 91 9.93 -11.93 -36.26
N LYS A 92 9.21 -12.52 -35.31
CA LYS A 92 7.83 -13.02 -35.52
C LYS A 92 6.90 -11.92 -36.00
N PHE A 93 6.98 -10.74 -35.39
CA PHE A 93 6.25 -9.55 -35.86
C PHE A 93 6.66 -9.18 -37.30
N LYS A 94 7.96 -9.06 -37.61
CA LYS A 94 8.45 -8.75 -38.97
C LYS A 94 8.18 -9.83 -40.02
N GLU A 95 7.78 -11.04 -39.61
CA GLU A 95 7.32 -12.11 -40.49
C GLU A 95 5.82 -12.01 -40.85
N HIS A 96 5.04 -11.13 -40.20
CA HIS A 96 3.65 -10.79 -40.58
C HIS A 96 3.54 -10.17 -41.99
N LYS A 97 2.33 -10.11 -42.55
CA LYS A 97 2.07 -9.73 -43.96
C LYS A 97 0.87 -8.78 -44.08
N GLY A 98 1.18 -7.49 -44.17
CA GLY A 98 0.23 -6.39 -44.18
C GLY A 98 0.44 -5.47 -42.99
N ASP A 99 -0.37 -4.42 -42.89
CA ASP A 99 -0.32 -3.46 -41.79
C ASP A 99 -0.92 -4.07 -40.52
N PHE A 100 -0.25 -3.88 -39.38
CA PHE A 100 -0.73 -4.34 -38.08
C PHE A 100 -2.00 -3.58 -37.64
N LYS A 101 -2.85 -4.27 -36.89
CA LYS A 101 -4.19 -3.82 -36.47
C LYS A 101 -4.41 -4.03 -34.97
N GLY A 102 -5.37 -3.30 -34.41
CA GLY A 102 -5.71 -3.40 -32.99
C GLY A 102 -4.52 -3.01 -32.11
N ALA A 103 -4.29 -3.77 -31.03
CA ALA A 103 -3.22 -3.50 -30.06
C ALA A 103 -1.81 -3.45 -30.72
N LEU A 104 -1.55 -4.27 -31.74
CA LEU A 104 -0.26 -4.28 -32.45
C LEU A 104 -0.08 -3.13 -33.47
N SER A 105 -1.08 -2.26 -33.68
CA SER A 105 -1.06 -1.27 -34.77
C SER A 105 0.06 -0.22 -34.68
N PHE A 106 0.66 0.00 -33.50
CA PHE A 106 1.86 0.84 -33.38
C PHE A 106 3.09 0.24 -34.07
N LEU A 107 3.14 -1.09 -34.27
CA LEU A 107 4.28 -1.78 -34.89
C LEU A 107 4.51 -1.39 -36.37
N ASN A 108 3.55 -0.70 -36.99
CA ASN A 108 3.72 -0.14 -38.34
C ASN A 108 4.79 0.97 -38.40
N ASP A 109 4.95 1.75 -37.32
CA ASP A 109 5.87 2.90 -37.21
C ASP A 109 6.91 2.71 -36.08
N TYR A 110 7.10 1.48 -35.60
CA TYR A 110 7.91 1.17 -34.42
C TYR A 110 9.38 0.82 -34.74
N ASP A 111 10.31 1.57 -34.15
CA ASP A 111 11.73 1.26 -34.08
C ASP A 111 12.07 0.54 -32.76
N TYR A 112 12.85 -0.55 -32.82
CA TYR A 112 13.32 -1.26 -31.63
C TYR A 112 14.26 -0.39 -30.78
N PHE A 113 13.95 -0.26 -29.48
CA PHE A 113 14.62 0.67 -28.57
C PHE A 113 16.14 0.48 -28.41
N VAL A 114 16.65 -0.75 -28.52
CA VAL A 114 18.11 -1.01 -28.48
C VAL A 114 18.70 -0.85 -29.88
N LYS A 115 19.28 0.33 -30.13
CA LYS A 115 19.81 0.75 -31.45
C LYS A 115 21.23 0.27 -31.71
N ASP A 116 22.00 -0.01 -30.65
CA ASP A 116 23.32 -0.65 -30.73
C ASP A 116 23.40 -1.79 -29.70
N GLU A 117 23.86 -2.95 -30.14
CA GLU A 117 23.99 -4.15 -29.30
C GLU A 117 25.17 -4.06 -28.33
N SER A 118 26.10 -3.12 -28.53
CA SER A 118 27.12 -2.78 -27.53
C SER A 118 26.52 -2.24 -26.23
N GLN A 119 25.27 -1.78 -26.25
CA GLN A 119 24.56 -1.27 -25.08
C GLN A 119 24.02 -2.38 -24.16
N TYR A 120 23.96 -3.65 -24.60
CA TYR A 120 23.34 -4.72 -23.81
C TYR A 120 24.04 -4.93 -22.46
N GLY A 121 23.26 -4.88 -21.38
CA GLY A 121 23.74 -5.03 -19.99
C GLY A 121 24.37 -3.77 -19.37
N LEU A 122 24.61 -2.70 -20.14
CA LEU A 122 25.09 -1.42 -19.63
C LEU A 122 23.97 -0.65 -18.90
N GLU A 123 24.34 0.27 -18.01
CA GLU A 123 23.42 1.26 -17.47
C GLU A 123 22.81 2.14 -18.58
N THR A 124 21.63 2.66 -18.30
CA THR A 124 21.06 3.78 -19.05
C THR A 124 21.61 5.10 -18.50
N THR A 125 21.93 6.02 -19.41
CA THR A 125 22.66 7.26 -19.14
C THR A 125 22.13 8.36 -20.05
N ASN A 126 22.26 9.62 -19.63
CA ASN A 126 21.94 10.81 -20.43
C ASN A 126 22.78 10.94 -21.74
N ARG A 127 23.64 9.96 -22.05
CA ARG A 127 24.50 9.87 -23.24
C ARG A 127 24.11 8.73 -24.19
N ASN A 128 23.55 7.63 -23.68
CA ASN A 128 23.28 6.41 -24.44
C ASN A 128 21.78 6.08 -24.58
N SER A 129 20.95 6.49 -23.60
CA SER A 129 19.49 6.38 -23.60
C SER A 129 18.84 7.74 -23.87
N GLN A 130 17.50 7.80 -23.97
CA GLN A 130 16.73 9.03 -24.17
C GLN A 130 15.63 9.25 -23.10
N GLY A 131 15.33 8.24 -22.29
CA GLY A 131 14.36 8.31 -21.19
C GLY A 131 14.86 9.03 -19.93
N THR A 132 13.94 9.61 -19.18
CA THR A 132 14.19 10.30 -17.90
C THR A 132 14.73 9.38 -16.80
N TYR A 133 14.42 8.08 -16.91
CA TYR A 133 14.76 7.01 -15.96
C TYR A 133 16.20 6.50 -16.10
N ALA A 134 17.15 7.33 -16.56
CA ALA A 134 18.54 6.92 -16.72
C ALA A 134 19.16 6.46 -15.37
N GLY A 135 19.61 5.21 -15.31
CA GLY A 135 20.09 4.54 -14.09
C GLY A 135 21.27 5.21 -13.44
N THR A 136 22.19 5.72 -14.24
CA THR A 136 23.30 6.53 -13.72
C THR A 136 22.84 7.90 -13.18
N SER A 137 21.74 8.44 -13.70
CA SER A 137 21.14 9.67 -13.15
C SER A 137 20.43 9.38 -11.83
N ASN A 138 19.70 8.26 -11.71
CA ASN A 138 19.17 7.76 -10.43
C ASN A 138 20.31 7.59 -9.40
N ALA A 139 21.36 6.86 -9.75
CA ALA A 139 22.53 6.64 -8.90
C ALA A 139 23.15 7.95 -8.37
N MET A 140 23.37 8.95 -9.23
CA MET A 140 23.93 10.23 -8.80
C MET A 140 22.95 11.08 -7.98
N ARG A 141 21.67 11.07 -8.33
CA ARG A 141 20.64 11.73 -7.52
C ARG A 141 20.58 11.13 -6.10
N HIS A 142 20.60 9.80 -6.00
CA HIS A 142 20.66 9.04 -4.75
C HIS A 142 21.92 9.39 -3.95
N GLY A 143 23.09 9.50 -4.60
CA GLY A 143 24.32 9.97 -3.95
C GLY A 143 24.22 11.36 -3.34
N ALA A 144 23.59 12.31 -4.06
CA ALA A 144 23.37 13.67 -3.57
C ALA A 144 22.36 13.72 -2.41
N ALA A 145 21.27 12.96 -2.50
CA ALA A 145 20.29 12.77 -1.42
C ALA A 145 20.94 12.18 -0.15
N PHE A 146 21.79 11.17 -0.33
CA PHE A 146 22.55 10.52 0.73
C PHE A 146 23.50 11.50 1.43
N ARG A 147 24.26 12.31 0.66
CA ARG A 147 25.12 13.34 1.23
C ARG A 147 24.34 14.35 2.06
N ALA A 148 23.19 14.81 1.58
CA ALA A 148 22.34 15.75 2.30
C ALA A 148 21.83 15.18 3.64
N ARG A 149 21.38 13.92 3.65
CA ARG A 149 20.84 13.24 4.84
C ARG A 149 21.92 12.86 5.86
N TYR A 150 23.05 12.32 5.42
CA TYR A 150 24.09 11.76 6.29
C TYR A 150 25.33 12.65 6.40
N ASN A 151 25.20 13.95 6.11
CA ASN A 151 26.31 14.91 6.04
C ASN A 151 27.20 14.91 7.29
N SER A 152 26.60 14.74 8.48
CA SER A 152 27.26 14.74 9.79
C SER A 152 28.24 13.59 10.00
N LEU A 153 28.09 12.47 9.29
CA LEU A 153 28.95 11.29 9.42
C LEU A 153 30.24 11.38 8.59
N PHE A 154 30.35 12.33 7.67
CA PHE A 154 31.46 12.42 6.73
C PHE A 154 32.50 13.47 7.15
N ASN A 155 33.75 13.03 7.33
CA ASN A 155 34.87 13.93 7.49
C ASN A 155 35.46 14.28 6.11
N GLU A 156 35.35 15.56 5.72
CA GLU A 156 35.83 16.06 4.42
C GLU A 156 37.36 15.96 4.22
N ASN A 157 38.11 15.66 5.28
CA ASN A 157 39.55 15.37 5.23
C ASN A 157 39.86 13.87 5.10
N SER A 158 38.86 13.03 4.82
CA SER A 158 39.00 11.57 4.70
C SER A 158 38.55 11.06 3.34
N THR A 159 39.31 10.11 2.78
CA THR A 159 38.95 9.42 1.54
C THR A 159 37.72 8.53 1.77
N LEU A 160 36.66 8.74 1.01
CA LEU A 160 35.42 7.94 1.06
C LEU A 160 35.67 6.51 0.55
N PRO A 161 35.47 5.46 1.38
CA PRO A 161 35.55 4.09 0.90
C PRO A 161 34.24 3.67 0.22
N VAL A 162 34.34 3.18 -1.01
CA VAL A 162 33.22 2.61 -1.78
C VAL A 162 33.53 1.15 -2.05
N PHE A 163 32.55 0.26 -1.87
CA PHE A 163 32.69 -1.18 -2.07
C PHE A 163 31.77 -1.57 -3.23
N THR A 164 32.32 -2.17 -4.28
CA THR A 164 31.59 -2.47 -5.52
C THR A 164 32.11 -3.75 -6.16
N THR A 165 31.24 -4.48 -6.83
CA THR A 165 31.69 -5.54 -7.72
C THR A 165 32.36 -4.96 -8.99
N ASN A 166 32.98 -5.83 -9.79
CA ASN A 166 33.63 -5.46 -11.04
C ASN A 166 32.69 -5.47 -12.28
N SER A 167 31.41 -5.82 -12.11
CA SER A 167 30.43 -5.64 -13.19
C SER A 167 30.28 -4.16 -13.53
N ASN A 168 30.42 -3.86 -14.83
CA ASN A 168 30.35 -2.52 -15.43
C ASN A 168 29.27 -1.64 -14.79
N ARG A 169 28.02 -2.12 -14.83
CA ARG A 169 26.83 -1.40 -14.34
C ARG A 169 26.85 -1.12 -12.84
N VAL A 170 27.36 -2.06 -12.04
CA VAL A 170 27.44 -1.95 -10.58
C VAL A 170 28.51 -0.92 -10.20
N HIS A 171 29.68 -1.03 -10.82
CA HIS A 171 30.75 -0.04 -10.64
C HIS A 171 30.33 1.35 -11.12
N GLN A 172 29.71 1.49 -12.29
CA GLN A 172 29.25 2.76 -12.83
C GLN A 172 28.16 3.39 -11.94
N THR A 173 27.27 2.58 -11.35
CA THR A 173 26.33 3.05 -10.32
C THR A 173 27.08 3.58 -9.10
N SER A 174 28.09 2.85 -8.60
CA SER A 174 28.93 3.28 -7.48
C SER A 174 29.70 4.58 -7.79
N GLU A 175 30.17 4.74 -9.03
CA GLU A 175 30.91 5.91 -9.52
C GLU A 175 30.00 7.15 -9.52
N PHE A 176 28.81 7.04 -10.11
CA PHE A 176 27.85 8.14 -10.18
C PHE A 176 27.27 8.48 -8.80
N PHE A 177 27.00 7.50 -7.94
CA PHE A 177 26.63 7.75 -6.55
C PHE A 177 27.73 8.54 -5.82
N ALA A 178 28.99 8.10 -5.90
CA ALA A 178 30.10 8.78 -5.25
C ALA A 178 30.31 10.20 -5.82
N ARG A 179 30.09 10.42 -7.12
CA ARG A 179 30.05 11.76 -7.74
C ARG A 179 28.91 12.62 -7.20
N GLY A 180 27.74 12.04 -6.97
CA GLY A 180 26.59 12.73 -6.36
C GLY A 180 26.86 13.11 -4.90
N PHE A 181 27.49 12.21 -4.16
CA PHE A 181 27.82 12.39 -2.76
C PHE A 181 28.93 13.43 -2.54
N MET A 182 29.99 13.39 -3.35
CA MET A 182 31.13 14.31 -3.23
C MET A 182 30.92 15.64 -3.95
N GLY A 183 30.01 15.70 -4.93
CA GLY A 183 29.83 16.87 -5.79
C GLY A 183 31.13 17.29 -6.47
N ASP A 184 31.44 18.59 -6.42
CA ASP A 184 32.67 19.17 -6.98
C ASP A 184 33.96 18.69 -6.28
N ALA A 185 33.87 18.05 -5.11
CA ALA A 185 35.02 17.48 -4.39
C ALA A 185 35.39 16.05 -4.83
N PHE A 186 34.70 15.48 -5.83
CA PHE A 186 35.01 14.15 -6.35
C PHE A 186 36.39 14.10 -7.03
N SER A 187 37.27 13.24 -6.52
CA SER A 187 38.57 12.93 -7.12
C SER A 187 39.04 11.52 -6.74
N ASP A 188 40.01 10.99 -7.48
CA ASP A 188 40.66 9.70 -7.20
C ASP A 188 41.50 9.71 -5.90
N GLU A 189 41.72 10.90 -5.30
CA GLU A 189 42.37 11.07 -3.99
C GLU A 189 41.33 11.04 -2.85
N ASN A 190 40.13 11.57 -3.11
CA ASN A 190 39.05 11.74 -2.13
C ASN A 190 38.05 10.58 -2.12
N VAL A 191 38.05 9.69 -3.12
CA VAL A 191 37.21 8.48 -3.19
C VAL A 191 38.06 7.26 -3.52
N LYS A 192 37.89 6.18 -2.76
CA LYS A 192 38.57 4.90 -2.98
C LYS A 192 37.56 3.79 -3.27
N PHE A 193 37.51 3.37 -4.53
CA PHE A 193 36.75 2.20 -4.96
C PHE A 193 37.52 0.91 -4.63
N ASN A 194 36.86 0.01 -3.93
CA ASN A 194 37.33 -1.33 -3.60
C ASN A 194 36.50 -2.29 -4.45
N ILE A 195 37.15 -2.90 -5.45
CA ILE A 195 36.50 -3.56 -6.58
C ILE A 195 36.72 -5.08 -6.48
N PHE A 196 35.62 -5.82 -6.29
CA PHE A 196 35.60 -7.27 -6.08
C PHE A 196 35.24 -8.03 -7.36
N ALA A 197 35.88 -9.17 -7.61
CA ALA A 197 35.58 -10.03 -8.75
C ALA A 197 34.29 -10.86 -8.51
N GLU A 198 33.42 -10.91 -9.52
CA GLU A 198 32.21 -11.77 -9.53
C GLU A 198 32.57 -13.20 -9.94
N ASP A 199 33.40 -13.86 -9.13
CA ASP A 199 33.75 -15.26 -9.29
C ASP A 199 34.07 -15.94 -7.94
N ALA A 200 34.08 -17.28 -7.95
CA ALA A 200 34.26 -18.09 -6.76
C ALA A 200 35.60 -17.89 -6.01
N SER A 201 36.62 -17.27 -6.62
CA SER A 201 37.97 -17.16 -6.05
C SER A 201 38.06 -16.32 -4.78
N LEU A 202 37.09 -15.42 -4.55
CA LEU A 202 37.00 -14.62 -3.33
C LEU A 202 36.34 -15.37 -2.16
N GLY A 203 35.58 -16.43 -2.40
CA GLY A 203 34.85 -17.14 -1.36
C GLY A 203 33.90 -16.22 -0.57
N ALA A 204 33.96 -16.32 0.75
CA ALA A 204 33.21 -15.45 1.67
C ALA A 204 33.67 -13.96 1.66
N ASN A 205 34.80 -13.62 1.02
CA ASN A 205 35.32 -12.25 0.97
C ASN A 205 34.92 -11.51 -0.32
N SER A 206 33.68 -11.73 -0.77
CA SER A 206 33.07 -11.06 -1.91
C SER A 206 31.85 -10.24 -1.49
N LEU A 207 31.40 -9.37 -2.37
CA LEU A 207 30.04 -8.82 -2.32
C LEU A 207 29.00 -9.76 -2.95
N THR A 208 29.44 -10.68 -3.83
CA THR A 208 28.59 -11.67 -4.54
C THR A 208 28.84 -13.09 -4.01
N VAL A 209 28.69 -13.28 -2.70
CA VAL A 209 29.01 -14.56 -2.02
C VAL A 209 28.22 -15.79 -2.52
N ARG A 210 27.18 -15.61 -3.35
CA ARG A 210 26.54 -16.70 -4.09
C ARG A 210 27.51 -17.40 -5.06
N ASP A 211 28.47 -16.67 -5.64
CA ASP A 211 29.28 -17.15 -6.77
C ASP A 211 30.27 -18.26 -6.34
N ALA A 212 30.56 -18.36 -5.04
CA ALA A 212 31.32 -19.44 -4.43
C ALA A 212 30.44 -20.55 -3.78
N CYS A 213 29.11 -20.42 -3.84
CA CYS A 213 28.16 -21.36 -3.24
C CYS A 213 27.81 -22.50 -4.21
N THR A 214 28.51 -23.62 -4.13
CA THR A 214 28.31 -24.78 -5.04
C THR A 214 27.02 -25.58 -4.76
N LYS A 215 26.23 -25.15 -3.77
CA LYS A 215 24.90 -25.67 -3.44
C LYS A 215 23.77 -24.70 -3.79
N TYR A 216 24.08 -23.54 -4.38
CA TYR A 216 23.08 -22.67 -4.96
C TYR A 216 22.60 -23.24 -6.30
N ASP A 217 21.29 -23.45 -6.39
CA ASP A 217 20.55 -23.87 -7.56
C ASP A 217 19.29 -23.00 -7.57
N ASP A 218 19.14 -22.16 -8.61
CA ASP A 218 18.03 -21.22 -8.78
C ASP A 218 16.79 -21.89 -9.41
N ALA A 219 16.96 -23.09 -10.00
CA ALA A 219 15.90 -23.89 -10.61
C ALA A 219 15.35 -25.00 -9.68
N ILE A 220 15.91 -25.16 -8.46
CA ILE A 220 15.57 -26.23 -7.51
C ILE A 220 14.07 -26.36 -7.18
N ASN A 221 13.31 -25.28 -7.31
CA ASN A 221 11.88 -25.18 -7.04
C ASN A 221 11.03 -24.93 -8.32
N GLU A 222 11.55 -25.13 -9.54
CA GLU A 222 10.81 -24.90 -10.80
C GLU A 222 9.50 -25.73 -10.84
N ASP A 223 9.48 -26.93 -10.26
CA ASP A 223 8.28 -27.77 -10.16
C ASP A 223 7.19 -27.15 -9.25
N LEU A 224 7.55 -26.33 -8.27
CA LEU A 224 6.60 -25.60 -7.43
C LEU A 224 5.96 -24.48 -8.25
N ILE A 225 6.80 -23.66 -8.90
CA ILE A 225 6.39 -22.52 -9.73
C ILE A 225 5.51 -23.00 -10.90
N SER A 226 5.81 -24.16 -11.50
CA SER A 226 5.04 -24.72 -12.62
C SER A 226 3.61 -25.17 -12.28
N LYS A 227 3.20 -25.10 -11.01
CA LYS A 227 1.82 -25.40 -10.57
C LYS A 227 0.88 -24.20 -10.66
N PHE A 228 1.43 -22.99 -10.77
CA PHE A 228 0.65 -21.77 -10.92
C PHE A 228 0.00 -21.68 -12.31
N ASP A 229 -1.27 -21.30 -12.36
CA ASP A 229 -2.02 -21.17 -13.60
C ASP A 229 -1.39 -20.13 -14.53
N ASP A 230 -0.89 -20.61 -15.68
CA ASP A 230 -0.22 -19.81 -16.70
C ASP A 230 -1.09 -19.59 -17.95
N SER A 231 -2.35 -20.02 -17.92
CA SER A 231 -3.30 -19.89 -19.03
C SER A 231 -3.59 -18.44 -19.41
N PHE A 232 -3.41 -17.49 -18.49
CA PHE A 232 -3.47 -16.05 -18.75
C PHE A 232 -2.51 -15.62 -19.87
N PHE A 233 -1.32 -16.24 -19.98
CA PHE A 233 -0.40 -15.97 -21.09
C PHE A 233 -0.98 -16.38 -22.46
N GLU A 234 -1.76 -17.46 -22.53
CA GLU A 234 -2.47 -17.79 -23.79
C GLU A 234 -3.58 -16.79 -24.10
N SER A 235 -4.34 -16.35 -23.09
CA SER A 235 -5.40 -15.36 -23.25
C SER A 235 -4.84 -14.02 -23.74
N ILE A 236 -3.73 -13.58 -23.17
CA ILE A 236 -2.96 -12.41 -23.64
C ILE A 236 -2.51 -12.60 -25.09
N ALA A 237 -1.89 -13.74 -25.43
CA ALA A 237 -1.43 -14.02 -26.80
C ALA A 237 -2.58 -13.94 -27.82
N LYS A 238 -3.74 -14.54 -27.50
CA LYS A 238 -4.96 -14.52 -28.33
C LYS A 238 -5.54 -13.09 -28.45
N ARG A 239 -5.50 -12.29 -27.38
CA ARG A 239 -5.99 -10.90 -27.35
C ARG A 239 -5.11 -9.96 -28.18
N ILE A 240 -3.79 -9.99 -27.97
CA ILE A 240 -2.82 -9.13 -28.66
C ILE A 240 -2.79 -9.40 -30.18
N THR A 241 -2.78 -10.68 -30.58
CA THR A 241 -2.68 -11.06 -32.01
C THR A 241 -4.00 -10.92 -32.78
N LYS A 242 -5.11 -10.55 -32.14
CA LYS A 242 -6.43 -10.41 -32.73
C LYS A 242 -6.43 -9.46 -33.95
N GLY A 243 -6.74 -10.00 -35.12
CA GLY A 243 -6.75 -9.28 -36.41
C GLY A 243 -5.40 -9.28 -37.16
N ASN A 244 -4.36 -9.88 -36.59
CA ASN A 244 -3.00 -9.97 -37.12
C ASN A 244 -2.64 -11.44 -37.41
N GLU A 245 -3.36 -12.05 -38.37
CA GLU A 245 -3.27 -13.49 -38.66
C GLU A 245 -1.84 -13.95 -38.99
N GLY A 246 -1.52 -15.18 -38.55
CA GLY A 246 -0.21 -15.81 -38.75
C GLY A 246 0.88 -15.46 -37.73
N ILE A 247 0.59 -14.62 -36.72
CA ILE A 247 1.52 -14.39 -35.59
C ILE A 247 1.21 -15.40 -34.47
N GLU A 248 2.18 -16.25 -34.14
CA GLU A 248 2.12 -17.17 -32.99
C GLU A 248 3.04 -16.71 -31.85
N LEU A 249 2.46 -16.46 -30.68
CA LEU A 249 3.17 -16.12 -29.44
C LEU A 249 2.92 -17.20 -28.38
N LYS A 250 3.98 -17.59 -27.66
CA LYS A 250 3.99 -18.60 -26.58
C LYS A 250 4.14 -17.91 -25.22
N LYS A 251 3.92 -18.64 -24.11
CA LYS A 251 4.20 -18.16 -22.73
C LYS A 251 5.50 -17.36 -22.61
N GLY A 252 6.61 -17.95 -23.06
CA GLY A 252 7.93 -17.31 -23.04
C GLY A 252 8.08 -16.09 -23.95
N ASP A 253 7.24 -15.91 -24.97
CA ASP A 253 7.21 -14.66 -25.74
C ASP A 253 6.50 -13.56 -24.95
N ILE A 254 5.34 -13.88 -24.36
CA ILE A 254 4.54 -12.91 -23.59
C ILE A 254 5.25 -12.49 -22.30
N ALA A 255 5.86 -13.42 -21.57
CA ALA A 255 6.68 -13.10 -20.38
C ALA A 255 7.86 -12.15 -20.72
N ASN A 256 8.49 -12.33 -21.88
CA ASN A 256 9.53 -11.42 -22.36
C ASN A 256 8.97 -10.10 -22.93
N LEU A 257 7.69 -10.00 -23.31
CA LEU A 257 7.06 -8.73 -23.68
C LEU A 257 6.82 -7.82 -22.45
N PHE A 258 6.52 -8.37 -21.27
CA PHE A 258 6.51 -7.59 -20.02
C PHE A 258 7.90 -7.03 -19.70
N GLU A 259 8.94 -7.85 -19.80
CA GLU A 259 10.33 -7.37 -19.63
C GLU A 259 10.72 -6.35 -20.71
N TRP A 260 10.29 -6.52 -21.95
CA TRP A 260 10.51 -5.52 -23.01
C TRP A 260 9.87 -4.19 -22.63
N CYS A 261 8.59 -4.18 -22.22
CA CYS A 261 7.91 -2.99 -21.68
C CYS A 261 8.76 -2.30 -20.59
N ALA A 262 9.25 -3.08 -19.61
CA ALA A 262 10.11 -2.59 -18.54
C ALA A 262 11.44 -1.97 -19.03
N TYR A 263 12.20 -2.67 -19.87
CA TYR A 263 13.48 -2.19 -20.37
C TYR A 263 13.35 -1.03 -21.38
N GLU A 264 12.24 -0.96 -22.10
CA GLU A 264 11.96 0.15 -23.01
C GLU A 264 11.56 1.41 -22.24
N ILE A 265 10.86 1.31 -21.10
CA ILE A 265 10.69 2.45 -20.18
C ILE A 265 12.08 2.95 -19.71
N ASN A 266 12.99 2.08 -19.26
CA ASN A 266 14.35 2.48 -18.84
C ASN A 266 15.11 3.26 -19.94
N VAL A 267 15.02 2.80 -21.19
CA VAL A 267 15.80 3.35 -22.31
C VAL A 267 15.14 4.57 -22.97
N SER A 268 13.82 4.54 -23.13
CA SER A 268 13.06 5.50 -23.95
C SER A 268 12.15 6.43 -23.13
N GLY A 269 11.90 6.14 -21.86
CA GLY A 269 11.01 6.92 -20.98
C GLY A 269 9.53 6.52 -21.07
N ALA A 270 9.16 5.71 -22.05
CA ALA A 270 7.82 5.23 -22.33
C ALA A 270 7.92 3.98 -23.23
N SER A 271 6.91 3.10 -23.23
CA SER A 271 6.90 1.91 -24.09
C SER A 271 5.49 1.56 -24.59
N PRO A 272 5.23 1.56 -25.91
CA PRO A 272 3.95 1.12 -26.46
C PRO A 272 3.74 -0.41 -26.35
N ILE A 273 4.76 -1.17 -25.93
CA ILE A 273 4.61 -2.60 -25.60
C ILE A 273 3.85 -2.77 -24.28
N CYS A 274 3.86 -1.77 -23.38
CA CYS A 274 3.05 -1.79 -22.16
C CYS A 274 1.54 -1.70 -22.45
N ASP A 275 1.13 -0.94 -23.48
CA ASP A 275 -0.27 -0.80 -23.92
C ASP A 275 -0.91 -2.11 -24.42
N LEU A 276 -0.13 -3.19 -24.54
CA LEU A 276 -0.62 -4.52 -24.92
C LEU A 276 -1.31 -5.27 -23.77
N PHE A 277 -1.16 -4.79 -22.53
CA PHE A 277 -1.54 -5.46 -21.29
C PHE A 277 -2.59 -4.68 -20.50
N THR A 278 -3.47 -5.40 -19.80
CA THR A 278 -4.41 -4.85 -18.83
C THR A 278 -3.82 -4.91 -17.42
N ASN A 279 -4.40 -4.17 -16.48
CA ASN A 279 -4.04 -4.25 -15.05
C ASN A 279 -4.12 -5.70 -14.51
N GLU A 280 -5.09 -6.48 -14.98
CA GLU A 280 -5.26 -7.89 -14.62
C GLU A 280 -4.06 -8.73 -15.08
N ASP A 281 -3.61 -8.55 -16.33
CA ASP A 281 -2.40 -9.20 -16.83
C ASP A 281 -1.14 -8.82 -16.02
N PHE A 282 -1.00 -7.53 -15.66
CA PHE A 282 0.12 -7.04 -14.86
C PHE A 282 0.11 -7.63 -13.44
N VAL A 283 -1.06 -7.77 -12.80
CA VAL A 283 -1.20 -8.42 -11.49
C VAL A 283 -0.86 -9.92 -11.57
N HIS A 284 -1.32 -10.63 -12.60
CA HIS A 284 -0.94 -12.02 -12.84
C HIS A 284 0.57 -12.19 -13.09
N TYR A 285 1.17 -11.35 -13.94
CA TYR A 285 2.61 -11.38 -14.22
C TYR A 285 3.45 -11.02 -12.98
N SER A 286 3.00 -10.04 -12.19
CA SER A 286 3.64 -9.66 -10.92
C SER A 286 3.67 -10.83 -9.94
N TYR A 287 2.55 -11.51 -9.73
CA TYR A 287 2.51 -12.67 -8.82
C TYR A 287 3.33 -13.85 -9.36
N TYR A 288 3.32 -14.08 -10.68
CA TYR A 288 4.19 -15.07 -11.32
C TYR A 288 5.68 -14.74 -11.14
N ASN A 289 6.08 -13.46 -11.24
CA ASN A 289 7.46 -13.03 -10.96
C ASN A 289 7.82 -13.11 -9.47
N ASP A 290 6.88 -12.79 -8.58
CA ASP A 290 7.08 -12.93 -7.13
C ASP A 290 7.26 -14.39 -6.73
N LEU A 291 6.51 -15.33 -7.33
CA LEU A 291 6.73 -16.78 -7.17
C LEU A 291 8.11 -17.20 -7.67
N ASP A 292 8.47 -16.81 -8.90
CA ASP A 292 9.77 -17.08 -9.50
C ASP A 292 10.91 -16.59 -8.59
N LYS A 293 10.89 -15.33 -8.16
CA LYS A 293 11.90 -14.73 -7.28
C LYS A 293 11.90 -15.34 -5.88
N TYR A 294 10.74 -15.50 -5.25
CA TYR A 294 10.63 -16.10 -3.91
C TYR A 294 11.26 -17.50 -3.85
N TYR A 295 11.01 -18.34 -4.86
CA TYR A 295 11.47 -19.73 -4.89
C TYR A 295 12.85 -19.93 -5.55
N SER A 296 13.44 -18.93 -6.22
CA SER A 296 14.80 -18.99 -6.81
C SER A 296 15.85 -18.23 -6.00
N THR A 297 15.67 -16.93 -5.81
CA THR A 297 16.64 -16.01 -5.16
C THR A 297 16.23 -15.60 -3.74
N GLY A 298 14.93 -15.67 -3.44
CA GLY A 298 14.33 -15.29 -2.16
C GLY A 298 14.26 -16.42 -1.11
N PRO A 299 13.50 -16.23 -0.03
CA PRO A 299 13.51 -17.10 1.15
C PRO A 299 12.74 -18.43 0.97
N GLY A 300 12.13 -18.67 -0.19
CA GLY A 300 11.58 -19.98 -0.59
C GLY A 300 12.65 -20.97 -1.06
N ASN A 301 13.86 -20.51 -1.38
CA ASN A 301 15.02 -21.36 -1.62
C ASN A 301 15.83 -21.51 -0.32
N ASN A 302 16.17 -22.74 0.06
CA ASN A 302 16.67 -23.06 1.41
C ASN A 302 18.10 -22.57 1.71
N ILE A 303 18.87 -22.19 0.68
CA ILE A 303 20.27 -21.78 0.79
C ILE A 303 20.47 -20.26 0.70
N THR A 304 19.45 -19.48 0.33
CA THR A 304 19.57 -18.02 0.09
C THR A 304 19.85 -17.25 1.37
N ALA A 305 19.20 -17.63 2.48
CA ALA A 305 19.49 -17.11 3.81
C ALA A 305 20.92 -17.48 4.29
N VAL A 306 21.44 -18.64 3.88
CA VAL A 306 22.83 -19.06 4.16
C VAL A 306 23.84 -18.22 3.37
N ILE A 307 23.51 -17.86 2.13
CA ILE A 307 24.34 -16.99 1.29
C ILE A 307 24.34 -15.56 1.86
N GLY A 308 23.17 -15.00 2.15
CA GLY A 308 23.03 -13.64 2.69
C GLY A 308 23.61 -13.45 4.10
N SER A 309 23.78 -14.54 4.86
CA SER A 309 24.28 -14.50 6.23
C SER A 309 25.66 -13.85 6.35
N VAL A 310 26.50 -13.96 5.32
CA VAL A 310 27.87 -13.41 5.32
C VAL A 310 27.85 -11.89 5.37
N LEU A 311 27.00 -11.25 4.55
CA LEU A 311 26.83 -9.79 4.56
C LEU A 311 26.03 -9.33 5.79
N LEU A 312 25.07 -10.12 6.28
CA LEU A 312 24.30 -9.78 7.48
C LEU A 312 25.14 -9.84 8.76
N ASN A 313 26.02 -10.85 8.90
CA ASN A 313 26.95 -10.93 10.01
C ASN A 313 27.96 -9.78 9.99
N ALA A 314 28.55 -9.48 8.83
CA ALA A 314 29.47 -8.35 8.68
C ALA A 314 28.78 -7.00 8.94
N SER A 315 27.51 -6.86 8.58
CA SER A 315 26.67 -5.69 8.90
C SER A 315 26.51 -5.50 10.41
N LEU A 316 26.32 -6.58 11.19
CA LEU A 316 26.30 -6.54 12.66
C LEU A 316 27.68 -6.20 13.24
N GLU A 317 28.75 -6.87 12.80
CA GLU A 317 30.12 -6.60 13.26
C GLU A 317 30.53 -5.13 13.03
N LEU A 318 30.09 -4.55 11.91
CA LEU A 318 30.26 -3.13 11.62
C LEU A 318 29.48 -2.20 12.57
N LEU A 319 28.32 -2.61 13.08
CA LEU A 319 27.55 -1.82 14.06
C LEU A 319 28.13 -1.92 15.49
N GLU A 320 28.90 -2.98 15.77
CA GLU A 320 29.60 -3.17 17.05
C GLU A 320 30.92 -2.40 17.16
N ASP A 321 31.55 -2.04 16.03
CA ASP A 321 32.77 -1.21 16.03
C ASP A 321 32.47 0.29 16.16
N ASP A 322 32.06 0.70 17.37
CA ASP A 322 31.92 2.11 17.74
C ASP A 322 33.21 2.93 17.50
N LYS A 323 34.38 2.29 17.42
CA LYS A 323 35.69 2.93 17.21
C LYS A 323 36.08 3.02 15.73
N ALA A 324 35.31 2.43 14.81
CA ALA A 324 35.52 2.57 13.38
C ALA A 324 35.54 4.06 12.99
N ALA A 325 36.67 4.51 12.43
CA ALA A 325 36.84 5.90 11.98
C ALA A 325 35.98 6.22 10.74
N ASN A 326 35.56 5.19 10.00
CA ASN A 326 34.55 5.30 8.96
C ASN A 326 33.16 4.98 9.53
N LYS A 327 32.19 5.88 9.32
CA LYS A 327 30.78 5.71 9.71
C LYS A 327 29.81 5.58 8.53
N ILE A 328 30.32 5.58 7.29
CA ILE A 328 29.54 5.49 6.05
C ILE A 328 30.02 4.27 5.25
N TRP A 329 29.18 3.25 5.13
CA TRP A 329 29.53 2.00 4.43
C TRP A 329 28.70 1.88 3.15
N LEU A 330 29.33 1.99 1.98
CA LEU A 330 28.66 2.09 0.68
C LEU A 330 28.92 0.86 -0.17
N ASN A 331 27.92 -0.02 -0.31
CA ASN A 331 28.04 -1.28 -1.06
C ASN A 331 27.16 -1.26 -2.31
N PHE A 332 27.72 -1.69 -3.44
CA PHE A 332 27.03 -1.79 -4.73
C PHE A 332 27.12 -3.22 -5.27
N ILE A 333 25.95 -3.84 -5.51
CA ILE A 333 25.77 -5.27 -5.86
C ILE A 333 24.62 -5.46 -6.89
N HIS A 334 24.21 -6.70 -7.16
CA HIS A 334 23.05 -7.00 -8.02
C HIS A 334 21.77 -7.25 -7.20
N ASP A 335 20.66 -7.38 -7.93
CA ASP A 335 19.34 -7.77 -7.42
C ASP A 335 19.40 -9.04 -6.55
N THR A 336 19.93 -10.12 -7.13
CA THR A 336 19.97 -11.45 -6.49
C THR A 336 20.80 -11.46 -5.20
N ASP A 337 21.80 -10.58 -5.06
CA ASP A 337 22.58 -10.47 -3.82
C ASP A 337 21.80 -9.74 -2.71
N ILE A 338 20.90 -8.83 -3.08
CA ILE A 338 19.94 -8.19 -2.16
C ILE A 338 18.87 -9.19 -1.74
N ASP A 339 18.32 -10.00 -2.65
CA ASP A 339 17.38 -11.07 -2.32
C ASP A 339 17.97 -12.03 -1.27
N HIS A 340 19.24 -12.43 -1.43
CA HIS A 340 19.96 -13.24 -0.45
C HIS A 340 20.09 -12.53 0.91
N TYR A 341 20.52 -11.26 0.93
CA TYR A 341 20.62 -10.47 2.18
C TYR A 341 19.26 -10.33 2.89
N LEU A 342 18.19 -10.02 2.15
CA LEU A 342 16.84 -9.91 2.69
C LEU A 342 16.29 -11.26 3.17
N SER A 343 16.67 -12.37 2.54
CA SER A 343 16.32 -13.73 2.98
C SER A 343 17.01 -14.10 4.31
N ALA A 344 18.26 -13.70 4.49
CA ALA A 344 18.96 -13.84 5.77
C ALA A 344 18.31 -12.98 6.85
N LEU A 345 18.05 -11.69 6.55
CA LEU A 345 17.45 -10.71 7.46
C LEU A 345 16.02 -11.08 7.89
N GLY A 346 15.19 -11.54 6.94
CA GLY A 346 13.90 -12.17 7.22
C GLY A 346 12.68 -11.26 7.37
N ILE A 347 12.84 -9.93 7.34
CA ILE A 347 11.73 -8.98 7.54
C ILE A 347 10.67 -8.97 6.42
N PHE A 348 10.89 -9.72 5.34
CA PHE A 348 9.90 -10.00 4.28
C PHE A 348 9.68 -11.50 4.05
N THR A 349 10.09 -12.37 4.98
CA THR A 349 9.79 -13.80 4.92
C THR A 349 8.36 -14.02 5.44
N PRO A 350 7.39 -14.42 4.61
CA PRO A 350 6.02 -14.66 5.05
C PRO A 350 5.95 -15.88 5.98
N LYS A 351 5.01 -15.85 6.93
CA LYS A 351 4.75 -16.95 7.88
C LYS A 351 4.47 -18.29 7.18
N GLU A 352 3.85 -18.23 6.00
CA GLU A 352 3.57 -19.38 5.12
C GLU A 352 4.20 -19.13 3.72
N PRO A 353 4.72 -20.16 3.03
CA PRO A 353 5.27 -20.00 1.68
C PRO A 353 4.26 -19.43 0.68
N LEU A 354 4.72 -18.67 -0.32
CA LEU A 354 3.84 -18.12 -1.35
C LEU A 354 3.12 -19.28 -2.09
N PRO A 355 1.77 -19.33 -2.06
CA PRO A 355 1.03 -20.45 -2.63
C PRO A 355 0.99 -20.39 -4.15
N THR A 356 1.06 -21.54 -4.79
CA THR A 356 1.06 -21.68 -6.25
C THR A 356 -0.29 -22.10 -6.82
N ASP A 357 -1.37 -22.06 -6.03
CA ASP A 357 -2.75 -22.37 -6.44
C ASP A 357 -3.65 -21.13 -6.63
N ARG A 358 -3.21 -19.94 -6.17
CA ARG A 358 -3.95 -18.67 -6.20
C ARG A 358 -3.01 -17.47 -6.03
N ILE A 359 -3.49 -16.28 -6.40
CA ILE A 359 -2.81 -15.01 -6.11
C ILE A 359 -3.07 -14.60 -4.66
N VAL A 360 -2.04 -14.11 -3.96
CA VAL A 360 -2.14 -13.51 -2.62
C VAL A 360 -1.92 -12.00 -2.73
N PHE A 361 -2.95 -11.24 -2.42
CA PHE A 361 -2.99 -9.79 -2.60
C PHE A 361 -2.34 -9.01 -1.43
N ASP A 362 -2.40 -9.57 -0.21
CA ASP A 362 -1.81 -9.06 1.04
C ASP A 362 -0.36 -9.55 1.29
N ARG A 363 0.34 -10.03 0.27
CA ARG A 363 1.67 -10.68 0.43
C ARG A 363 2.77 -9.70 0.85
N GLN A 364 3.60 -10.10 1.80
CA GLN A 364 4.79 -9.34 2.23
C GLN A 364 5.92 -9.35 1.18
N PHE A 365 6.06 -10.44 0.43
CA PHE A 365 7.08 -10.56 -0.62
C PHE A 365 6.52 -10.08 -1.97
N ILE A 366 6.88 -8.84 -2.34
CA ILE A 366 6.61 -8.25 -3.66
C ILE A 366 7.93 -7.75 -4.21
N HIS A 367 8.61 -8.55 -5.04
CA HIS A 367 9.96 -8.31 -5.53
C HIS A 367 10.09 -6.93 -6.23
N GLY A 368 9.06 -6.48 -6.95
CA GLY A 368 9.01 -5.15 -7.56
C GLY A 368 9.07 -3.97 -6.57
N ASN A 369 8.65 -4.16 -5.32
CA ASN A 369 8.75 -3.16 -4.24
C ASN A 369 10.04 -3.31 -3.41
N LEU A 370 10.64 -4.50 -3.38
CA LEU A 370 11.84 -4.82 -2.59
C LEU A 370 13.13 -4.54 -3.36
N VAL A 371 13.21 -4.95 -4.62
CA VAL A 371 14.42 -4.90 -5.45
C VAL A 371 14.15 -4.32 -6.85
N PRO A 372 13.59 -3.09 -6.97
CA PRO A 372 13.53 -2.35 -8.23
C PRO A 372 14.92 -2.00 -8.78
N GLN A 373 15.01 -1.45 -9.99
CA GLN A 373 16.30 -0.93 -10.48
C GLN A 373 16.76 0.21 -9.54
N GLY A 374 18.05 0.28 -9.22
CA GLY A 374 18.56 1.24 -8.22
C GLY A 374 18.00 1.06 -6.80
N ALA A 375 17.52 -0.14 -6.46
CA ALA A 375 17.10 -0.51 -5.11
C ALA A 375 18.16 -0.20 -4.06
N ARG A 376 17.71 0.12 -2.84
CA ARG A 376 18.56 0.64 -1.75
C ARG A 376 18.06 0.16 -0.40
N ILE A 377 18.95 -0.46 0.35
CA ILE A 377 18.74 -0.95 1.71
C ILE A 377 19.67 -0.16 2.63
N TYR A 378 19.10 0.69 3.47
CA TYR A 378 19.84 1.43 4.49
C TYR A 378 19.72 0.72 5.85
N THR A 379 20.83 0.59 6.56
CA THR A 379 20.87 0.27 8.00
C THR A 379 21.36 1.51 8.75
N GLU A 380 20.48 2.15 9.54
CA GLU A 380 20.78 3.36 10.30
C GLU A 380 20.99 3.04 11.78
N LYS A 381 22.13 3.43 12.36
CA LYS A 381 22.37 3.40 13.82
C LYS A 381 22.13 4.78 14.41
N LEU A 382 21.21 4.90 15.37
CA LEU A 382 20.76 6.16 15.97
C LEU A 382 21.12 6.21 17.46
N LYS A 383 21.74 7.30 17.91
CA LYS A 383 21.87 7.66 19.32
C LYS A 383 20.62 8.41 19.76
N CYS A 384 19.91 7.95 20.77
CA CYS A 384 18.74 8.65 21.30
C CYS A 384 18.87 8.73 22.83
N GLY A 385 19.33 9.88 23.34
CA GLY A 385 19.81 9.99 24.72
C GLY A 385 21.03 9.11 24.98
N ASP A 386 21.06 8.39 26.12
CA ASP A 386 22.16 7.48 26.46
C ASP A 386 22.11 6.14 25.68
N GLU A 387 21.00 5.82 25.03
CA GLU A 387 20.74 4.55 24.36
C GLU A 387 21.04 4.62 22.85
N SER A 388 21.33 3.46 22.23
CA SER A 388 21.51 3.34 20.78
C SER A 388 20.51 2.36 20.17
N TYR A 389 20.04 2.68 18.98
CA TYR A 389 18.98 2.00 18.24
C TYR A 389 19.40 1.74 16.79
N VAL A 390 18.76 0.78 16.12
CA VAL A 390 18.97 0.46 14.71
C VAL A 390 17.62 0.34 14.00
N ARG A 391 17.49 0.91 12.78
CA ARG A 391 16.33 0.71 11.91
C ARG A 391 16.75 0.46 10.46
N TYR A 392 15.88 -0.21 9.71
CA TYR A 392 16.00 -0.36 8.27
C TYR A 392 15.18 0.71 7.54
N VAL A 393 15.74 1.25 6.46
CA VAL A 393 15.01 2.07 5.50
C VAL A 393 15.25 1.47 4.12
N ILE A 394 14.19 1.05 3.44
CA ILE A 394 14.23 0.23 2.22
C ILE A 394 13.42 0.93 1.14
N ASN A 395 14.08 1.24 0.03
CA ASN A 395 13.54 2.04 -1.07
C ASN A 395 12.75 3.28 -0.56
N ASP A 396 13.43 4.03 0.32
CA ASP A 396 12.96 5.25 0.99
C ASP A 396 11.70 5.13 1.89
N ALA A 397 11.32 3.93 2.34
CA ALA A 397 10.37 3.75 3.45
C ALA A 397 11.07 3.13 4.68
N VAL A 398 10.75 3.57 5.90
CA VAL A 398 11.21 2.87 7.12
C VAL A 398 10.48 1.54 7.23
N ILE A 399 11.22 0.45 7.46
CA ILE A 399 10.68 -0.90 7.66
C ILE A 399 11.06 -1.36 9.07
N PRO A 400 10.10 -1.43 10.01
CA PRO A 400 10.35 -1.92 11.35
C PRO A 400 10.67 -3.42 11.36
N ILE A 401 11.39 -3.86 12.38
CA ILE A 401 11.50 -5.29 12.71
C ILE A 401 10.28 -5.62 13.57
N GLU A 402 9.41 -6.52 13.12
CA GLU A 402 8.14 -6.88 13.78
C GLU A 402 8.30 -7.13 15.29
N SER A 403 9.29 -7.95 15.66
CA SER A 403 9.63 -8.29 17.05
C SER A 403 10.50 -7.26 17.79
N CYS A 404 10.85 -6.13 17.16
CA CYS A 404 11.70 -5.10 17.75
C CYS A 404 11.50 -3.72 17.11
N SER A 405 10.36 -3.09 17.40
CA SER A 405 9.92 -1.82 16.81
C SER A 405 9.59 -0.73 17.86
N SER A 406 10.01 -0.92 19.12
CA SER A 406 9.59 -0.10 20.27
C SER A 406 10.43 1.14 20.56
N GLY A 407 11.53 1.35 19.82
CA GLY A 407 12.38 2.55 19.91
C GLY A 407 11.90 3.72 19.04
N PRO A 408 12.49 4.92 19.19
CA PRO A 408 12.10 6.11 18.45
C PRO A 408 12.13 5.89 16.93
N GLY A 409 11.12 6.37 16.21
CA GLY A 409 10.95 6.14 14.78
C GLY A 409 10.75 4.66 14.42
N PHE A 410 10.14 3.88 15.31
CA PHE A 410 9.98 2.41 15.24
C PHE A 410 11.30 1.64 15.04
N SER A 411 12.36 2.13 15.67
CA SER A 411 13.67 1.48 15.66
C SER A 411 13.77 0.36 16.70
N CYS A 412 14.70 -0.56 16.48
CA CYS A 412 15.04 -1.63 17.42
C CYS A 412 16.14 -1.16 18.38
N LYS A 413 16.03 -1.41 19.69
CA LYS A 413 17.14 -1.15 20.63
C LYS A 413 18.34 -2.02 20.24
N PHE A 414 19.56 -1.46 20.25
CA PHE A 414 20.73 -2.15 19.69
C PHE A 414 21.06 -3.51 20.34
N ASP A 415 20.88 -3.65 21.67
CA ASP A 415 21.01 -4.94 22.36
C ASP A 415 20.01 -5.99 21.86
N ASP A 416 18.80 -5.57 21.50
CA ASP A 416 17.72 -6.45 21.01
C ASP A 416 17.88 -6.72 19.51
N PHE A 417 18.40 -5.75 18.74
CA PHE A 417 18.81 -5.93 17.35
C PHE A 417 19.89 -7.01 17.24
N LYS A 418 20.90 -6.96 18.13
CA LYS A 418 21.95 -7.96 18.23
C LYS A 418 21.36 -9.35 18.51
N LYS A 419 20.41 -9.48 19.43
CA LYS A 419 19.71 -10.77 19.72
C LYS A 419 18.94 -11.26 18.49
N PHE A 420 18.21 -10.37 17.81
CA PHE A 420 17.46 -10.70 16.59
C PHE A 420 18.37 -11.22 15.47
N ILE A 421 19.45 -10.52 15.15
CA ILE A 421 20.41 -10.98 14.13
C ILE A 421 21.10 -12.28 14.57
N GLN A 422 21.48 -12.43 15.83
CA GLN A 422 22.03 -13.69 16.35
C GLN A 422 21.03 -14.87 16.28
N GLN A 423 19.73 -14.63 16.40
CA GLN A 423 18.69 -15.63 16.16
C GLN A 423 18.55 -15.97 14.67
N ARG A 424 18.58 -14.97 13.76
CA ARG A 424 18.57 -15.18 12.30
C ARG A 424 19.77 -15.99 11.80
N LEU A 425 20.95 -15.79 12.42
CA LEU A 425 22.20 -16.48 12.07
C LEU A 425 22.39 -17.83 12.79
N ASN A 426 21.50 -18.21 13.71
CA ASN A 426 21.68 -19.39 14.56
C ASN A 426 21.67 -20.69 13.74
N GLY A 427 22.76 -21.46 13.82
CA GLY A 427 22.92 -22.71 13.08
C GLY A 427 23.33 -22.54 11.61
N ILE A 428 23.53 -21.32 11.12
CA ILE A 428 24.05 -21.06 9.78
C ILE A 428 25.58 -21.18 9.77
N ASN A 429 26.10 -21.98 8.84
CA ASN A 429 27.52 -22.04 8.49
C ASN A 429 27.66 -22.03 6.97
N TYR A 430 27.86 -20.83 6.40
CA TYR A 430 28.04 -20.63 4.96
C TYR A 430 29.09 -21.58 4.36
N ILE A 431 30.25 -21.78 4.98
CA ILE A 431 31.33 -22.61 4.41
C ILE A 431 30.92 -24.07 4.25
N GLU A 432 30.27 -24.64 5.26
CA GLU A 432 29.83 -26.04 5.23
C GLU A 432 28.57 -26.24 4.37
N GLN A 433 27.60 -25.33 4.47
CA GLN A 433 26.30 -25.47 3.80
C GLN A 433 26.36 -25.12 2.31
N CYS A 434 27.21 -24.16 1.91
CA CYS A 434 27.46 -23.85 0.49
C CYS A 434 28.55 -24.72 -0.15
N ASP A 435 29.23 -25.59 0.63
CA ASP A 435 30.36 -26.44 0.19
C ASP A 435 31.42 -25.59 -0.54
N VAL A 436 31.99 -24.65 0.22
CA VAL A 436 32.90 -23.60 -0.25
C VAL A 436 34.33 -24.14 -0.31
N ALA A 437 35.02 -23.89 -1.43
CA ALA A 437 36.35 -24.42 -1.67
C ALA A 437 37.36 -23.99 -0.59
N GLN A 438 38.12 -24.95 -0.06
CA GLN A 438 39.03 -24.74 1.07
C GLN A 438 40.28 -23.89 0.74
N ASN A 439 40.43 -23.45 -0.51
CA ASN A 439 41.52 -22.62 -1.00
C ASN A 439 41.13 -21.16 -1.32
N VAL A 440 39.89 -20.76 -1.07
CA VAL A 440 39.40 -19.37 -1.19
C VAL A 440 39.14 -18.76 0.20
N SER A 441 38.71 -17.50 0.31
CA SER A 441 38.50 -16.90 1.64
C SER A 441 37.35 -17.59 2.38
N GLN A 442 37.60 -17.96 3.64
CA GLN A 442 36.62 -18.63 4.51
C GLN A 442 35.82 -17.64 5.38
N SER A 443 36.16 -16.34 5.34
CA SER A 443 35.40 -15.25 5.98
C SER A 443 35.47 -13.97 5.15
N LEU A 444 34.55 -13.03 5.44
CA LEU A 444 34.58 -11.65 4.97
C LEU A 444 35.58 -10.85 5.81
N THR A 445 36.41 -10.04 5.17
CA THR A 445 37.47 -9.22 5.79
C THR A 445 37.58 -7.80 5.22
N PHE A 446 37.01 -7.55 4.03
CA PHE A 446 37.31 -6.36 3.25
C PHE A 446 36.93 -5.03 3.92
N TYR A 447 35.89 -4.97 4.74
CA TYR A 447 35.52 -3.74 5.47
C TYR A 447 36.60 -3.24 6.43
N TRP A 448 37.44 -4.12 6.95
CA TRP A 448 38.49 -3.77 7.92
C TRP A 448 39.89 -3.73 7.30
N ASP A 449 40.13 -4.49 6.22
CA ASP A 449 41.45 -4.58 5.60
C ASP A 449 41.62 -3.86 4.25
N TYR A 450 40.59 -3.19 3.71
CA TYR A 450 40.71 -2.41 2.47
C TYR A 450 41.82 -1.35 2.47
N ASN A 451 42.27 -0.88 3.64
CA ASN A 451 43.40 0.05 3.76
C ASN A 451 44.79 -0.62 3.70
N THR A 452 44.85 -1.96 3.70
CA THR A 452 46.10 -2.73 3.60
C THR A 452 46.12 -3.73 2.44
N LYS A 453 44.96 -4.26 2.03
CA LYS A 453 44.77 -5.03 0.78
C LYS A 453 44.27 -4.11 -0.35
N ASN A 454 44.67 -4.41 -1.58
CA ASN A 454 44.29 -3.64 -2.76
C ASN A 454 43.23 -4.39 -3.59
N TYR A 455 41.96 -4.06 -3.39
CA TYR A 455 40.83 -4.63 -4.12
C TYR A 455 40.62 -3.87 -5.43
N THR A 456 41.23 -4.36 -6.52
CA THR A 456 41.16 -3.73 -7.85
C THR A 456 40.98 -4.79 -8.94
N ALA A 457 39.87 -5.52 -8.92
CA ALA A 457 39.46 -6.33 -10.07
C ALA A 457 39.23 -5.43 -11.31
N PRO A 458 39.53 -5.90 -12.54
CA PRO A 458 39.46 -5.08 -13.74
C PRO A 458 38.02 -4.71 -14.12
N LEU A 459 37.86 -3.49 -14.64
CA LEU A 459 36.60 -2.83 -14.95
C LEU A 459 36.30 -2.73 -16.45
N GLU A 460 35.06 -2.36 -16.74
CA GLU A 460 34.57 -1.84 -18.04
C GLU A 460 33.94 -0.43 -17.81
N ASN A 461 33.72 0.40 -18.83
CA ASN A 461 34.00 1.86 -18.75
C ASN A 461 32.83 2.92 -18.78
N THR A 462 32.90 3.92 -17.86
CA THR A 462 32.72 5.43 -17.99
C THR A 462 31.38 6.23 -17.83
N ASN A 463 31.28 7.08 -16.76
CA ASN A 463 30.89 8.54 -16.64
C ASN A 463 29.58 9.16 -17.27
N ASN A 464 28.87 10.26 -16.88
CA ASN A 464 28.64 11.26 -15.76
C ASN A 464 27.28 12.01 -16.13
N ASN A 465 26.34 12.66 -15.38
CA ASN A 465 25.93 13.13 -14.01
C ASN A 465 24.39 13.58 -14.09
N ALA A 466 23.47 14.06 -13.19
CA ALA A 466 23.14 14.44 -11.76
C ALA A 466 21.55 14.61 -11.65
N THR A 467 20.70 15.19 -10.74
CA THR A 467 20.39 15.74 -9.34
C THR A 467 18.83 16.09 -9.33
N GLN A 468 17.93 16.44 -8.36
CA GLN A 468 17.66 16.69 -6.89
C GLN A 468 16.07 16.68 -6.71
N ALA A 469 15.29 16.58 -5.59
CA ALA A 469 15.26 17.09 -4.19
C ALA A 469 14.09 16.62 -3.19
N VAL A 470 13.09 15.73 -3.51
CA VAL A 470 12.31 14.81 -2.57
C VAL A 470 11.75 13.63 -3.37
N TYR A 471 11.13 13.96 -4.51
CA TYR A 471 11.22 13.18 -5.74
C TYR A 471 12.70 13.20 -6.21
N GLN A 472 13.65 12.84 -5.33
CA GLN A 472 15.01 13.38 -5.38
C GLN A 472 15.93 12.68 -6.36
N ASP A 473 15.68 11.39 -6.43
CA ASP A 473 16.31 10.33 -7.19
C ASP A 473 15.31 9.64 -8.12
N LEU A 474 14.05 9.95 -7.93
CA LEU A 474 12.98 9.73 -8.89
C LEU A 474 13.21 10.62 -10.13
N ALA A 475 12.84 10.08 -11.29
CA ALA A 475 12.78 10.80 -12.55
C ALA A 475 11.41 11.44 -12.80
N THR A 476 10.34 10.88 -12.22
CA THR A 476 8.97 11.42 -12.22
C THR A 476 8.34 11.32 -10.82
N PRO A 477 7.39 12.21 -10.46
CA PRO A 477 6.72 12.17 -9.16
C PRO A 477 5.97 10.87 -8.85
N GLU A 478 5.49 10.19 -9.88
CA GLU A 478 4.69 8.96 -9.80
C GLU A 478 5.46 7.76 -9.23
N GLN A 479 6.80 7.81 -9.21
CA GLN A 479 7.65 6.78 -8.60
C GLN A 479 7.69 6.86 -7.05
N SER A 480 7.05 7.86 -6.45
CA SER A 480 7.04 8.06 -4.99
C SER A 480 5.96 7.25 -4.29
N SER A 481 6.16 7.02 -3.00
CA SER A 481 5.13 6.50 -2.09
C SER A 481 4.70 7.60 -1.13
N VAL A 482 3.78 8.48 -1.54
CA VAL A 482 3.30 9.60 -0.69
C VAL A 482 1.95 9.33 -0.03
N GLN A 483 1.12 8.45 -0.59
CA GLN A 483 -0.21 8.12 -0.05
C GLN A 483 -0.14 7.47 1.33
N GLN A 484 0.94 6.72 1.61
CA GLN A 484 1.24 6.19 2.94
C GLN A 484 1.37 7.26 4.03
N TYR A 485 1.63 8.53 3.69
CA TYR A 485 1.74 9.64 4.64
C TYR A 485 0.44 10.48 4.76
N ASN A 486 -0.66 10.09 4.12
CA ASN A 486 -1.93 10.82 4.26
C ASN A 486 -2.48 10.66 5.68
N ILE A 487 -2.54 11.79 6.42
CA ILE A 487 -3.02 11.89 7.80
C ILE A 487 -4.36 11.21 8.07
N ILE A 488 -5.28 11.17 7.08
CA ILE A 488 -6.61 10.57 7.22
C ILE A 488 -6.52 9.08 7.59
N ARG A 489 -5.46 8.38 7.14
CA ARG A 489 -5.17 6.99 7.49
C ARG A 489 -5.00 6.76 8.99
N PHE A 490 -4.62 7.79 9.76
CA PHE A 490 -4.28 7.67 11.18
C PHE A 490 -5.33 8.25 12.13
N LEU A 491 -6.51 8.58 11.59
CA LEU A 491 -7.59 9.29 12.31
C LEU A 491 -8.87 8.45 12.48
N GLY A 492 -8.74 7.12 12.54
CA GLY A 492 -9.75 6.20 13.08
C GLY A 492 -11.17 6.42 12.55
N GLY A 493 -11.32 6.50 11.23
CA GLY A 493 -12.61 6.73 10.57
C GLY A 493 -13.31 8.06 10.88
N SER A 494 -12.70 8.98 11.64
CA SER A 494 -13.36 10.23 12.06
C SER A 494 -13.14 11.39 11.09
N ALA A 495 -12.01 11.37 10.37
CA ALA A 495 -11.59 12.35 9.35
C ALA A 495 -12.24 12.07 7.97
N PRO A 496 -12.00 12.89 6.93
CA PRO A 496 -12.70 12.81 5.64
C PRO A 496 -12.67 11.47 4.92
N TYR A 497 -13.47 11.36 3.85
CA TYR A 497 -13.41 10.19 2.97
C TYR A 497 -11.98 9.93 2.47
N LEU A 498 -11.63 8.65 2.31
CA LEU A 498 -10.34 8.21 1.80
C LEU A 498 -10.55 6.97 0.94
N GLN A 499 -9.90 6.91 -0.22
CA GLN A 499 -9.86 5.67 -0.98
C GLN A 499 -8.99 4.64 -0.27
N ARG A 500 -9.43 3.38 -0.28
CA ARG A 500 -8.69 2.27 0.31
C ARG A 500 -7.41 1.99 -0.49
N ASP A 501 -6.36 1.51 0.18
CA ASP A 501 -5.21 0.94 -0.52
C ASP A 501 -5.59 -0.42 -1.12
N GLY A 502 -5.45 -0.50 -2.44
CA GLY A 502 -5.82 -1.65 -3.26
C GLY A 502 -4.64 -2.29 -3.98
N PHE A 503 -4.97 -3.14 -4.95
CA PHE A 503 -4.02 -4.08 -5.56
C PHE A 503 -3.75 -3.80 -7.05
N GLY A 504 -3.99 -2.56 -7.52
CA GLY A 504 -3.85 -2.16 -8.93
C GLY A 504 -4.97 -2.64 -9.86
N ILE A 505 -5.93 -3.41 -9.35
CA ILE A 505 -7.09 -3.91 -10.09
C ILE A 505 -7.99 -2.75 -10.51
N SER A 506 -8.40 -2.68 -11.78
CA SER A 506 -9.33 -1.62 -12.21
C SER A 506 -10.73 -1.80 -11.62
N VAL A 507 -11.28 -0.69 -11.14
CA VAL A 507 -12.69 -0.55 -10.72
C VAL A 507 -13.66 -0.50 -11.89
N ASP A 508 -13.18 -0.32 -13.12
CA ASP A 508 -13.99 -0.41 -14.33
C ASP A 508 -14.61 -1.81 -14.45
N VAL A 509 -15.76 -1.92 -15.12
CA VAL A 509 -16.33 -3.22 -15.50
C VAL A 509 -15.32 -3.92 -16.42
N PRO A 510 -14.95 -5.19 -16.17
CA PRO A 510 -14.00 -5.89 -17.02
C PRO A 510 -14.48 -5.96 -18.47
N ASP A 511 -13.52 -5.98 -19.40
CA ASP A 511 -13.81 -6.33 -20.80
C ASP A 511 -14.64 -7.63 -20.88
N GLN A 512 -15.41 -7.78 -21.96
CA GLN A 512 -16.35 -8.88 -22.21
C GLN A 512 -17.42 -9.16 -21.12
N CYS A 513 -17.50 -8.35 -20.06
CA CYS A 513 -18.55 -8.43 -19.04
C CYS A 513 -19.61 -7.33 -19.20
N THR A 514 -20.80 -7.56 -18.64
CA THR A 514 -21.89 -6.59 -18.50
C THR A 514 -22.39 -6.56 -17.05
N LEU A 515 -22.72 -5.38 -16.53
CA LEU A 515 -23.40 -5.22 -15.25
C LEU A 515 -24.84 -5.76 -15.33
N GLU A 516 -25.26 -6.50 -14.30
CA GLU A 516 -26.63 -7.01 -14.14
C GLU A 516 -27.32 -6.44 -12.89
N GLN A 517 -26.55 -6.04 -11.87
CA GLN A 517 -27.03 -5.48 -10.60
C GLN A 517 -25.88 -4.82 -9.84
N VAL A 518 -26.19 -3.80 -9.03
CA VAL A 518 -25.29 -3.20 -8.03
C VAL A 518 -26.02 -3.05 -6.69
N GLN A 519 -25.29 -3.26 -5.61
CA GLN A 519 -25.73 -2.95 -4.25
C GLN A 519 -24.71 -2.00 -3.60
N LEU A 520 -25.15 -0.92 -3.00
CA LEU A 520 -24.34 0.00 -2.20
C LEU A 520 -24.79 -0.09 -0.74
N LEU A 521 -23.86 -0.43 0.15
CA LEU A 521 -23.98 -0.18 1.58
C LEU A 521 -23.01 0.96 1.93
N SER A 522 -23.53 2.09 2.42
CA SER A 522 -22.79 3.33 2.62
C SER A 522 -22.94 3.84 4.06
N ARG A 523 -21.86 4.40 4.61
CA ARG A 523 -21.92 5.23 5.82
C ARG A 523 -22.53 6.59 5.48
N HIS A 524 -22.98 7.31 6.51
CA HIS A 524 -23.13 8.76 6.44
C HIS A 524 -21.83 9.48 6.00
N GLY A 525 -21.92 10.70 5.48
CA GLY A 525 -20.77 11.51 5.05
C GLY A 525 -19.94 12.07 6.20
N GLU A 526 -18.99 12.97 5.90
CA GLU A 526 -18.30 13.76 6.91
C GLU A 526 -19.29 14.52 7.80
N ARG A 527 -19.15 14.34 9.12
CA ARG A 527 -20.00 14.96 10.13
C ARG A 527 -19.22 15.79 11.14
N TYR A 528 -19.96 16.64 11.84
CA TYR A 528 -19.57 17.21 13.12
C TYR A 528 -19.37 16.10 14.19
N PRO A 529 -18.72 16.42 15.32
CA PRO A 529 -18.57 15.48 16.42
C PRO A 529 -19.94 14.98 16.95
N ALA A 530 -19.95 13.81 17.57
CA ALA A 530 -21.11 13.37 18.32
C ALA A 530 -21.27 14.21 19.60
N LYS A 531 -22.43 14.14 20.26
CA LYS A 531 -22.69 14.81 21.55
C LYS A 531 -21.79 14.24 22.67
N SER A 532 -21.42 12.96 22.55
CA SER A 532 -20.40 12.30 23.39
C SER A 532 -19.02 12.93 23.19
N ASP A 533 -18.58 13.11 21.94
CA ASP A 533 -17.31 13.78 21.61
C ASP A 533 -17.29 15.22 22.12
N GLY A 534 -18.38 15.96 21.86
CA GLY A 534 -18.57 17.33 22.34
C GLY A 534 -18.48 17.47 23.86
N ALA A 535 -18.99 16.48 24.62
CA ALA A 535 -18.87 16.44 26.07
C ALA A 535 -17.42 16.26 26.57
N ASN A 536 -16.52 15.70 25.75
CA ASN A 536 -15.09 15.60 26.02
C ASN A 536 -14.31 16.83 25.51
N PHE A 537 -14.67 17.37 24.35
CA PHE A 537 -14.01 18.53 23.75
C PHE A 537 -14.30 19.84 24.51
N GLU A 538 -15.51 20.04 25.03
CA GLU A 538 -15.85 21.28 25.72
C GLU A 538 -15.02 21.55 27.00
N PRO A 539 -14.76 20.57 27.88
CA PRO A 539 -13.80 20.71 28.98
C PRO A 539 -12.37 21.06 28.52
N ILE A 540 -11.93 20.52 27.38
CA ILE A 540 -10.60 20.79 26.82
C ILE A 540 -10.55 22.24 26.29
N ASN A 541 -11.56 22.68 25.55
CA ASN A 541 -11.71 24.07 25.13
C ASN A 541 -11.72 25.04 26.33
N GLN A 542 -12.41 24.67 27.42
CA GLN A 542 -12.41 25.44 28.65
C GLN A 542 -11.02 25.55 29.29
N LYS A 543 -10.16 24.52 29.21
CA LYS A 543 -8.75 24.61 29.66
C LYS A 543 -7.97 25.65 28.86
N PHE A 544 -8.15 25.69 27.53
CA PHE A 544 -7.49 26.69 26.68
C PHE A 544 -7.99 28.12 26.99
N VAL A 545 -9.31 28.34 27.02
CA VAL A 545 -9.91 29.66 27.32
C VAL A 545 -9.64 30.11 28.77
N ALA A 546 -9.45 29.17 29.70
CA ALA A 546 -9.07 29.47 31.08
C ALA A 546 -7.60 29.84 31.26
N TYR A 547 -6.70 29.51 30.32
CA TYR A 547 -5.28 29.86 30.41
C TYR A 547 -5.05 31.38 30.47
N LYS A 548 -3.91 31.81 31.03
CA LYS A 548 -3.64 33.22 31.39
C LYS A 548 -2.28 33.75 30.93
N GLY A 549 -1.46 32.90 30.31
CA GLY A 549 -0.34 33.35 29.47
C GLY A 549 -0.77 33.46 28.01
N ASN A 550 0.11 33.98 27.17
CA ASN A 550 0.04 33.68 25.73
C ASN A 550 0.52 32.23 25.54
N PHE A 551 -0.03 31.53 24.55
CA PHE A 551 0.50 30.24 24.12
C PHE A 551 1.79 30.43 23.31
N SER A 552 2.69 29.45 23.36
CA SER A 552 3.92 29.42 22.57
C SER A 552 4.35 28.00 22.19
N GLY A 553 5.24 27.89 21.19
CA GLY A 553 5.57 26.63 20.54
C GLY A 553 4.39 26.12 19.70
N ASP A 554 4.21 24.81 19.62
CA ASP A 554 3.20 24.14 18.79
C ASP A 554 1.76 24.65 19.07
N LEU A 555 1.49 25.12 20.30
CA LEU A 555 0.19 25.71 20.69
C LEU A 555 0.02 27.21 20.37
N GLU A 556 0.99 27.90 19.76
CA GLU A 556 0.95 29.37 19.55
C GLU A 556 -0.27 29.85 18.76
N PHE A 557 -0.84 29.00 17.88
CA PHE A 557 -2.09 29.30 17.16
C PHE A 557 -3.29 29.53 18.09
N LEU A 558 -3.29 28.98 19.31
CA LEU A 558 -4.38 29.14 20.28
C LEU A 558 -4.57 30.58 20.76
N ASN A 559 -3.61 31.48 20.51
CA ASN A 559 -3.75 32.91 20.79
C ASN A 559 -4.83 33.59 19.93
N GLU A 560 -5.15 33.06 18.74
CA GLU A 560 -6.16 33.60 17.80
C GLU A 560 -7.25 32.57 17.44
N TYR A 561 -7.32 31.44 18.16
CA TYR A 561 -8.18 30.31 17.83
C TYR A 561 -9.63 30.44 18.36
N GLU A 562 -10.61 30.17 17.49
CA GLU A 562 -12.01 29.94 17.85
C GLU A 562 -12.34 28.44 17.75
N TYR A 563 -13.11 27.89 18.69
CA TYR A 563 -13.56 26.49 18.66
C TYR A 563 -14.37 26.15 17.40
N PHE A 564 -14.04 25.04 16.74
CA PHE A 564 -14.59 24.70 15.43
C PHE A 564 -16.08 24.33 15.41
N VAL A 565 -16.73 24.14 16.56
CA VAL A 565 -18.18 23.92 16.66
C VAL A 565 -18.87 25.21 17.15
N PRO A 566 -19.32 26.10 16.24
CA PRO A 566 -19.88 27.41 16.61
C PRO A 566 -21.25 27.33 17.27
N ASN A 567 -21.94 26.18 17.16
CA ASN A 567 -23.22 25.94 17.79
C ASN A 567 -23.36 24.45 18.14
N LYS A 568 -23.73 24.14 19.39
CA LYS A 568 -23.93 22.76 19.85
C LYS A 568 -25.03 22.00 19.10
N ASN A 569 -25.96 22.72 18.46
CA ASN A 569 -26.99 22.13 17.61
C ASN A 569 -26.41 21.50 16.32
N ASN A 570 -25.12 21.74 16.02
CA ASN A 570 -24.42 21.10 14.91
C ASN A 570 -23.84 19.72 15.29
N TYR A 571 -23.75 19.34 16.58
CA TYR A 571 -23.36 17.98 16.95
C TYR A 571 -24.32 16.95 16.33
N GLU A 572 -23.81 15.75 16.02
CA GLU A 572 -24.45 14.68 15.21
C GLU A 572 -24.70 14.99 13.72
N LYS A 573 -24.60 16.25 13.28
CA LYS A 573 -25.00 16.64 11.90
C LYS A 573 -23.92 16.39 10.86
N GLU A 574 -24.35 16.05 9.65
CA GLU A 574 -23.53 16.18 8.44
C GLU A 574 -22.91 17.58 8.33
N THR A 575 -21.66 17.67 7.89
CA THR A 575 -21.10 18.92 7.41
C THR A 575 -21.63 19.21 6.01
N SER A 576 -21.89 20.48 5.74
CA SER A 576 -22.54 20.93 4.50
C SER A 576 -22.17 22.37 4.16
N PRO A 577 -22.29 22.80 2.90
CA PRO A 577 -22.03 24.19 2.50
C PRO A 577 -22.90 25.25 3.21
N SER A 578 -23.92 24.85 3.98
CA SER A 578 -24.76 25.75 4.78
C SER A 578 -24.39 25.81 6.28
N ASN A 579 -23.61 24.87 6.80
CA ASN A 579 -23.21 24.82 8.22
C ASN A 579 -21.69 24.68 8.47
N SER A 580 -20.91 24.30 7.45
CA SER A 580 -19.46 24.08 7.44
C SER A 580 -18.82 24.97 6.37
N GLN A 581 -17.51 25.21 6.47
CA GLN A 581 -16.72 25.91 5.43
C GLN A 581 -15.63 25.02 4.82
N GLY A 582 -15.48 23.78 5.30
CA GLY A 582 -14.51 22.82 4.79
C GLY A 582 -14.89 22.22 3.43
N THR A 583 -13.89 21.93 2.60
CA THR A 583 -14.03 21.22 1.32
C THR A 583 -14.53 19.77 1.50
N PHE A 584 -14.30 19.19 2.67
CA PHE A 584 -14.70 17.85 3.08
C PHE A 584 -16.08 17.83 3.74
N SER A 585 -17.06 18.51 3.14
CA SER A 585 -18.42 18.53 3.70
C SER A 585 -19.18 17.26 3.31
N GLY A 586 -19.73 16.49 4.26
CA GLY A 586 -20.35 15.18 4.04
C GLY A 586 -21.44 15.15 2.98
N THR A 587 -22.35 16.11 3.03
CA THR A 587 -23.35 16.32 1.97
C THR A 587 -22.76 16.52 0.56
N SER A 588 -21.58 17.13 0.44
CA SER A 588 -20.90 17.27 -0.86
C SER A 588 -20.14 16.01 -1.27
N ASN A 589 -19.60 15.23 -0.31
CA ASN A 589 -19.07 13.90 -0.60
C ASN A 589 -20.18 12.97 -1.11
N ALA A 590 -21.32 12.91 -0.40
CA ALA A 590 -22.50 12.17 -0.83
C ALA A 590 -22.99 12.59 -2.23
N LEU A 591 -23.06 13.90 -2.50
CA LEU A 591 -23.45 14.44 -3.81
C LEU A 591 -22.49 14.01 -4.93
N ARG A 592 -21.17 14.10 -4.70
CA ARG A 592 -20.16 13.65 -5.69
C ARG A 592 -20.19 12.14 -5.90
N HIS A 593 -20.30 11.36 -4.83
CA HIS A 593 -20.44 9.91 -4.88
C HIS A 593 -21.69 9.51 -5.67
N GLY A 594 -22.85 10.13 -5.44
CA GLY A 594 -24.07 9.89 -6.21
C GLY A 594 -23.90 10.13 -7.72
N ALA A 595 -23.21 11.21 -8.10
CA ALA A 595 -22.93 11.53 -9.49
C ALA A 595 -21.93 10.55 -10.15
N ALA A 596 -20.87 10.16 -9.43
CA ALA A 596 -19.90 9.17 -9.89
C ALA A 596 -20.54 7.78 -10.04
N PHE A 597 -21.35 7.37 -9.06
CA PHE A 597 -22.11 6.13 -9.07
C PHE A 597 -23.13 6.11 -10.23
N ARG A 598 -23.80 7.23 -10.52
CA ARG A 598 -24.67 7.38 -11.70
C ARG A 598 -23.90 7.19 -13.01
N ALA A 599 -22.71 7.80 -13.13
CA ALA A 599 -21.88 7.67 -14.32
C ALA A 599 -21.42 6.22 -14.56
N LYS A 600 -21.00 5.54 -13.48
CA LYS A 600 -20.53 4.13 -13.50
C LYS A 600 -21.65 3.12 -13.76
N TYR A 601 -22.81 3.29 -13.11
CA TYR A 601 -23.92 2.33 -13.14
C TYR A 601 -25.13 2.76 -13.98
N ASN A 602 -24.96 3.74 -14.88
CA ASN A 602 -26.04 4.27 -15.73
C ASN A 602 -26.85 3.18 -16.45
N SER A 603 -26.18 2.13 -16.92
CA SER A 603 -26.77 0.99 -17.65
C SER A 603 -27.78 0.15 -16.84
N LEU A 604 -27.77 0.25 -15.51
CA LEU A 604 -28.70 -0.44 -14.62
C LEU A 604 -29.95 0.38 -14.28
N TYR A 605 -29.95 1.68 -14.56
CA TYR A 605 -31.07 2.57 -14.26
C TYR A 605 -32.05 2.64 -15.44
N LYS A 606 -33.33 2.45 -15.14
CA LYS A 606 -34.44 2.56 -16.07
C LYS A 606 -34.96 3.99 -16.02
N GLU A 607 -34.71 4.78 -17.07
CA GLU A 607 -35.24 6.15 -17.19
C GLU A 607 -36.75 6.17 -16.93
N ASN A 608 -37.24 7.19 -16.21
CA ASN A 608 -38.64 7.31 -15.77
C ASN A 608 -39.10 6.19 -14.80
N SER A 609 -38.18 5.60 -14.01
CA SER A 609 -38.53 4.75 -12.86
C SER A 609 -38.11 5.41 -11.55
N THR A 610 -38.93 5.28 -10.51
CA THR A 610 -38.64 5.87 -9.19
C THR A 610 -37.49 5.13 -8.52
N LEU A 611 -36.40 5.84 -8.23
CA LEU A 611 -35.24 5.32 -7.51
C LEU A 611 -35.63 4.92 -6.07
N GLN A 612 -35.25 3.72 -5.64
CA GLN A 612 -35.55 3.21 -4.29
C GLN A 612 -34.33 3.40 -3.39
N VAL A 613 -34.50 4.12 -2.28
CA VAL A 613 -33.42 4.46 -1.33
C VAL A 613 -33.80 4.00 0.07
N PHE A 614 -32.95 3.19 0.69
CA PHE A 614 -33.12 2.67 2.04
C PHE A 614 -32.16 3.39 2.99
N SER A 615 -32.65 3.94 4.10
CA SER A 615 -31.81 4.63 5.08
C SER A 615 -32.19 4.21 6.48
N SER A 616 -31.21 4.08 7.38
CA SER A 616 -31.48 4.11 8.81
C SER A 616 -32.07 5.48 9.22
N ASN A 617 -32.79 5.54 10.34
CA ASN A 617 -33.51 6.76 10.73
C ASN A 617 -32.64 7.83 11.43
N SER A 618 -31.34 7.60 11.69
CA SER A 618 -30.44 8.70 12.07
C SER A 618 -30.42 9.80 11.01
N GLY A 619 -30.58 11.05 11.44
CA GLY A 619 -30.70 12.20 10.54
C GLY A 619 -29.50 12.40 9.60
N ARG A 620 -28.29 11.98 10.01
CA ARG A 620 -27.08 12.04 9.15
C ARG A 620 -27.07 10.99 8.05
N CYS A 621 -27.50 9.75 8.35
CA CYS A 621 -27.65 8.68 7.37
C CYS A 621 -28.72 9.06 6.33
N TYR A 622 -29.88 9.56 6.79
CA TYR A 622 -30.93 10.05 5.90
C TYR A 622 -30.46 11.24 5.05
N GLN A 623 -29.81 12.25 5.64
CA GLN A 623 -29.29 13.40 4.91
C GLN A 623 -28.23 12.99 3.86
N THR A 624 -27.37 12.02 4.17
CA THR A 624 -26.42 11.43 3.21
C THR A 624 -27.17 10.76 2.05
N SER A 625 -28.16 9.92 2.34
CA SER A 625 -29.00 9.28 1.32
C SER A 625 -29.72 10.29 0.41
N ASN A 626 -30.13 11.44 0.97
CA ASN A 626 -30.79 12.51 0.26
C ASN A 626 -29.83 13.22 -0.72
N TYR A 627 -28.62 13.55 -0.28
CA TYR A 627 -27.61 14.18 -1.15
C TYR A 627 -27.02 13.21 -2.18
N PHE A 628 -26.88 11.92 -1.86
CA PHE A 628 -26.53 10.90 -2.84
C PHE A 628 -27.58 10.81 -3.96
N ALA A 629 -28.86 10.73 -3.62
CA ALA A 629 -29.93 10.66 -4.62
C ALA A 629 -30.01 11.93 -5.50
N ARG A 630 -29.75 13.13 -4.93
CA ARG A 630 -29.58 14.38 -5.70
C ARG A 630 -28.41 14.28 -6.67
N GLY A 631 -27.28 13.72 -6.25
CA GLY A 631 -26.11 13.52 -7.11
C GLY A 631 -26.40 12.51 -8.24
N PHE A 632 -27.16 11.46 -7.93
CA PHE A 632 -27.50 10.40 -8.86
C PHE A 632 -28.54 10.84 -9.91
N LEU A 633 -29.59 11.57 -9.52
CA LEU A 633 -30.63 12.04 -10.45
C LEU A 633 -30.28 13.37 -11.10
N GLY A 634 -29.42 14.18 -10.49
CA GLY A 634 -29.06 15.51 -10.98
C GLY A 634 -30.30 16.42 -11.08
N ASP A 635 -30.52 17.00 -12.25
CA ASP A 635 -31.68 17.85 -12.54
C ASP A 635 -33.01 17.07 -12.60
N GLU A 636 -32.99 15.72 -12.60
CA GLU A 636 -34.19 14.86 -12.51
C GLU A 636 -34.63 14.60 -11.06
N TYR A 637 -34.00 15.20 -10.05
CA TYR A 637 -34.37 14.99 -8.63
C TYR A 637 -35.70 15.66 -8.27
N GLU A 638 -36.75 14.86 -8.07
CA GLU A 638 -38.06 15.30 -7.55
C GLU A 638 -38.54 14.31 -6.46
N GLU A 639 -38.66 14.81 -5.23
CA GLU A 639 -38.84 14.01 -4.02
C GLU A 639 -40.26 13.41 -3.93
N ASN A 640 -40.35 12.08 -3.83
CA ASN A 640 -41.58 11.27 -3.95
C ASN A 640 -42.16 11.17 -5.38
N GLU A 641 -41.46 11.67 -6.41
CA GLU A 641 -41.81 11.43 -7.81
C GLU A 641 -40.74 10.56 -8.51
N THR A 642 -39.49 11.04 -8.57
CA THR A 642 -38.35 10.29 -9.15
C THR A 642 -37.51 9.54 -8.11
N VAL A 643 -37.69 9.82 -6.81
CA VAL A 643 -37.07 9.05 -5.72
C VAL A 643 -38.07 8.75 -4.59
N GLN A 644 -38.03 7.52 -4.07
CA GLN A 644 -38.76 7.08 -2.90
C GLN A 644 -37.77 6.69 -1.78
N TYR A 645 -37.96 7.27 -0.60
CA TYR A 645 -37.20 6.92 0.60
C TYR A 645 -37.97 5.90 1.45
N HIS A 646 -37.24 4.94 1.97
CA HIS A 646 -37.67 3.93 2.94
C HIS A 646 -36.82 4.08 4.19
N VAL A 647 -37.39 4.74 5.20
CA VAL A 647 -36.70 5.10 6.43
C VAL A 647 -36.90 3.99 7.47
N ILE A 648 -35.86 3.17 7.60
CA ILE A 648 -35.81 1.98 8.44
C ILE A 648 -35.44 2.40 9.87
N SER A 649 -36.19 1.91 10.86
CA SER A 649 -35.96 2.25 12.26
C SER A 649 -34.72 1.57 12.84
N GLU A 650 -33.93 2.33 13.60
CA GLU A 650 -32.83 1.85 14.43
C GLU A 650 -33.28 1.35 15.81
N ASP A 651 -34.58 1.47 16.14
CA ASP A 651 -35.13 0.95 17.39
C ASP A 651 -34.98 -0.57 17.48
N PRO A 652 -34.57 -1.14 18.65
CA PRO A 652 -34.44 -2.58 18.87
C PRO A 652 -35.61 -3.44 18.40
N SER A 653 -36.84 -2.91 18.43
CA SER A 653 -38.04 -3.63 18.00
C SER A 653 -38.12 -3.94 16.50
N SER A 654 -37.24 -3.34 15.69
CA SER A 654 -37.05 -3.70 14.27
C SER A 654 -36.38 -5.05 14.09
N GLY A 655 -35.69 -5.58 15.11
CA GLY A 655 -35.03 -6.88 15.08
C GLY A 655 -34.03 -7.01 13.93
N LEU A 656 -34.17 -8.06 13.11
CA LEU A 656 -33.35 -8.25 11.90
C LEU A 656 -33.84 -7.40 10.72
N ASN A 657 -35.05 -6.82 10.76
CA ASN A 657 -35.58 -5.98 9.68
C ASN A 657 -35.07 -4.53 9.82
N SER A 658 -33.75 -4.38 9.97
CA SER A 658 -33.09 -3.10 10.20
C SER A 658 -31.78 -2.98 9.42
N LEU A 659 -31.39 -1.75 9.09
CA LEU A 659 -30.06 -1.40 8.60
C LEU A 659 -29.03 -1.26 9.74
N THR A 660 -29.47 -1.37 11.00
CA THR A 660 -28.64 -1.35 12.20
C THR A 660 -28.99 -2.53 13.13
N PRO A 661 -28.81 -3.79 12.69
CA PRO A 661 -29.28 -4.98 13.41
C PRO A 661 -28.69 -5.09 14.82
N ARG A 662 -27.54 -4.45 15.12
CA ARG A 662 -26.92 -4.42 16.45
C ARG A 662 -27.86 -4.02 17.59
N TYR A 663 -28.81 -3.10 17.37
CA TYR A 663 -29.76 -2.67 18.39
C TYR A 663 -30.76 -3.77 18.78
N GLY A 664 -31.07 -4.70 17.87
CA GLY A 664 -31.87 -5.89 18.15
C GLY A 664 -31.11 -7.02 18.86
N CYS A 665 -29.79 -6.89 19.06
CA CYS A 665 -28.94 -7.94 19.62
C CYS A 665 -28.75 -7.76 21.13
N ALA A 666 -29.65 -8.35 21.93
CA ALA A 666 -29.65 -8.20 23.38
C ALA A 666 -28.42 -8.78 24.09
N ASN A 667 -27.71 -9.71 23.45
CA ASN A 667 -26.46 -10.30 23.97
C ASN A 667 -25.19 -9.51 23.60
N TYR A 668 -25.27 -8.55 22.66
CA TYR A 668 -24.09 -7.85 22.15
C TYR A 668 -23.32 -7.12 23.25
N ASN A 669 -22.01 -7.38 23.35
CA ASN A 669 -21.13 -6.72 24.32
C ASN A 669 -19.89 -6.11 23.65
N SER A 670 -19.99 -4.82 23.27
CA SER A 670 -18.86 -4.02 22.76
C SER A 670 -17.64 -3.98 23.70
N SER A 671 -17.85 -4.18 25.00
CA SER A 671 -16.81 -4.05 26.03
C SER A 671 -16.20 -5.40 26.43
N ALA A 672 -16.56 -6.51 25.77
CA ALA A 672 -16.09 -7.86 26.11
C ALA A 672 -14.56 -7.97 26.20
N ASN A 673 -13.86 -7.29 25.27
CA ASN A 673 -12.41 -7.32 25.12
C ASN A 673 -11.70 -6.07 25.65
N ALA A 674 -12.39 -5.16 26.35
CA ALA A 674 -11.79 -3.88 26.79
C ALA A 674 -10.55 -4.07 27.70
N ALA A 675 -10.49 -5.16 28.48
CA ALA A 675 -9.34 -5.52 29.31
C ALA A 675 -8.15 -6.12 28.52
N LEU A 676 -8.34 -6.47 27.25
CA LEU A 676 -7.27 -6.82 26.31
C LEU A 676 -6.69 -5.55 25.70
N VAL A 677 -7.53 -4.70 25.10
CA VAL A 677 -7.13 -3.40 24.51
C VAL A 677 -6.38 -2.52 25.52
N ALA A 678 -6.81 -2.50 26.79
CA ALA A 678 -6.17 -1.73 27.87
C ALA A 678 -4.73 -2.19 28.25
N GLN A 679 -4.20 -3.24 27.61
CA GLN A 679 -2.79 -3.64 27.75
C GLN A 679 -1.86 -2.84 26.80
N TYR A 680 -2.43 -2.19 25.78
CA TYR A 680 -1.65 -1.37 24.83
C TYR A 680 -1.01 -0.15 25.49
N ASN A 681 0.24 0.13 25.14
CA ASN A 681 1.04 1.16 25.81
C ASN A 681 0.68 2.59 25.36
N THR A 682 -0.22 3.21 26.10
CA THR A 682 -0.69 4.59 25.88
C THR A 682 0.23 5.69 26.45
N SER A 683 1.43 5.36 26.94
CA SER A 683 2.34 6.34 27.58
C SER A 683 2.76 7.51 26.67
N TYR A 684 2.74 7.33 25.34
CA TYR A 684 3.01 8.40 24.38
C TYR A 684 2.06 9.59 24.52
N LEU A 685 0.81 9.38 24.96
CA LEU A 685 -0.15 10.45 25.23
C LEU A 685 0.32 11.40 26.34
N GLN A 686 1.03 10.88 27.36
CA GLN A 686 1.62 11.72 28.40
C GLN A 686 2.88 12.42 27.89
N THR A 687 3.70 11.77 27.05
CA THR A 687 4.85 12.42 26.40
C THR A 687 4.43 13.64 25.56
N ILE A 688 3.32 13.53 24.82
CA ILE A 688 2.72 14.66 24.08
C ILE A 688 2.21 15.74 25.06
N ALA A 689 1.47 15.35 26.11
CA ALA A 689 0.96 16.32 27.09
C ALA A 689 2.11 17.12 27.74
N ASP A 690 3.20 16.44 28.12
CA ASP A 690 4.40 17.05 28.68
C ASP A 690 5.12 17.94 27.64
N ARG A 691 5.20 17.54 26.36
CA ARG A 691 5.72 18.39 25.26
C ARG A 691 4.93 19.70 25.15
N LEU A 692 3.60 19.62 25.08
CA LEU A 692 2.73 20.78 24.84
C LEU A 692 2.64 21.73 26.06
N VAL A 693 2.71 21.19 27.28
CA VAL A 693 2.68 21.98 28.53
C VAL A 693 4.04 22.63 28.85
N LYS A 694 5.17 22.02 28.46
CA LYS A 694 6.54 22.53 28.73
C LYS A 694 6.78 23.99 28.28
N PRO A 695 6.39 24.45 27.07
CA PRO A 695 6.46 25.85 26.68
C PRO A 695 5.29 26.71 27.18
N ASN A 696 4.30 26.12 27.87
CA ASN A 696 3.07 26.79 28.32
C ASN A 696 2.83 26.65 29.85
N PRO A 697 3.68 27.23 30.71
CA PRO A 697 3.62 27.01 32.16
C PRO A 697 2.29 27.39 32.79
N GLY A 698 1.64 26.42 33.46
CA GLY A 698 0.34 26.59 34.10
C GLY A 698 -0.85 26.16 33.23
N LEU A 699 -0.62 25.73 31.98
CA LEU A 699 -1.56 24.90 31.24
C LEU A 699 -1.65 23.51 31.91
N ASN A 700 -2.84 22.91 31.94
CA ASN A 700 -3.09 21.61 32.56
C ASN A 700 -3.77 20.65 31.58
N LEU A 701 -2.98 20.12 30.64
CA LEU A 701 -3.36 19.02 29.77
C LEU A 701 -2.91 17.69 30.39
N THR A 702 -3.69 16.65 30.14
CA THR A 702 -3.44 15.26 30.56
C THR A 702 -3.40 14.35 29.35
N ALA A 703 -2.83 13.14 29.50
CA ALA A 703 -2.90 12.09 28.47
C ALA A 703 -4.32 11.87 27.90
N THR A 704 -5.36 11.93 28.75
CA THR A 704 -6.77 11.79 28.33
C THR A 704 -7.26 12.98 27.49
N ASP A 705 -6.83 14.20 27.80
CA ASP A 705 -7.13 15.36 26.93
C ASP A 705 -6.48 15.16 25.55
N VAL A 706 -5.22 14.71 25.54
CA VAL A 706 -4.45 14.48 24.31
C VAL A 706 -5.08 13.41 23.41
N SER A 707 -5.60 12.30 23.96
CA SER A 707 -6.33 11.31 23.14
C SER A 707 -7.53 11.91 22.40
N PHE A 708 -8.22 12.89 23.00
CA PHE A 708 -9.32 13.60 22.34
C PHE A 708 -8.85 14.70 21.37
N LEU A 709 -7.59 15.15 21.44
CA LEU A 709 -7.05 16.10 20.46
C LEU A 709 -6.80 15.48 19.08
N PHE A 710 -6.61 14.15 18.98
CA PHE A 710 -6.57 13.45 17.70
C PHE A 710 -7.93 13.47 16.98
N SER A 711 -9.02 13.13 17.68
CA SER A 711 -10.37 13.20 17.09
C SER A 711 -10.86 14.64 16.90
N TRP A 712 -10.39 15.60 17.70
CA TRP A 712 -10.55 17.03 17.44
C TRP A 712 -9.92 17.44 16.11
N CYS A 713 -8.65 17.07 15.85
CA CYS A 713 -7.97 17.26 14.57
C CYS A 713 -8.81 16.69 13.41
N ALA A 714 -9.30 15.46 13.54
CA ALA A 714 -10.15 14.80 12.56
C ALA A 714 -11.45 15.57 12.24
N TYR A 715 -12.26 15.88 13.25
CA TYR A 715 -13.53 16.57 13.05
C TYR A 715 -13.35 18.04 12.64
N GLU A 716 -12.26 18.70 13.03
CA GLU A 716 -11.97 20.06 12.58
C GLU A 716 -11.61 20.09 11.09
N ILE A 717 -10.91 19.08 10.55
CA ILE A 717 -10.75 18.93 9.09
C ILE A 717 -12.12 18.85 8.39
N ASN A 718 -13.07 18.05 8.89
CA ASN A 718 -14.42 17.93 8.31
C ASN A 718 -15.18 19.28 8.27
N VAL A 719 -14.93 20.17 9.24
CA VAL A 719 -15.67 21.43 9.44
C VAL A 719 -14.97 22.65 8.81
N ARG A 720 -13.64 22.64 8.73
CA ARG A 720 -12.81 23.79 8.28
C ARG A 720 -11.94 23.51 7.06
N GLY A 721 -11.75 22.26 6.66
CA GLY A 721 -10.83 21.88 5.56
C GLY A 721 -9.36 21.75 5.98
N ALA A 722 -9.01 22.18 7.19
CA ALA A 722 -7.71 22.04 7.81
C ALA A 722 -7.85 22.18 9.33
N SER A 723 -6.89 21.68 10.11
CA SER A 723 -6.87 21.82 11.57
C SER A 723 -5.43 22.02 12.07
N PRO A 724 -5.12 23.11 12.80
CA PRO A 724 -3.81 23.29 13.41
C PRO A 724 -3.58 22.35 14.62
N PHE A 725 -4.62 21.68 15.12
CA PHE A 725 -4.44 20.60 16.11
C PHE A 725 -3.77 19.36 15.51
N CYS A 726 -3.80 19.18 14.19
CA CYS A 726 -3.09 18.09 13.53
C CYS A 726 -1.57 18.30 13.54
N ASP A 727 -1.11 19.56 13.47
CA ASP A 727 0.32 19.92 13.46
C ASP A 727 1.00 19.69 14.83
N LEU A 728 0.23 19.35 15.87
CA LEU A 728 0.72 19.05 17.22
C LEU A 728 1.38 17.67 17.38
N PHE A 729 1.21 16.79 16.39
CA PHE A 729 1.58 15.37 16.49
C PHE A 729 2.57 14.96 15.40
N THR A 730 3.54 14.13 15.78
CA THR A 730 4.44 13.46 14.84
C THR A 730 3.75 12.27 14.16
N ASN A 731 4.24 11.83 12.99
CA ASN A 731 3.77 10.61 12.33
C ASN A 731 3.79 9.38 13.27
N GLU A 732 4.79 9.27 14.14
CA GLU A 732 4.89 8.17 15.11
C GLU A 732 3.75 8.17 16.13
N GLU A 733 3.32 9.36 16.56
CA GLU A 733 2.22 9.55 17.51
C GLU A 733 0.85 9.35 16.85
N PHE A 734 0.68 9.81 15.61
CA PHE A 734 -0.47 9.48 14.78
C PHE A 734 -0.63 7.97 14.59
N ILE A 735 0.47 7.25 14.30
CA ILE A 735 0.42 5.81 14.02
C ILE A 735 0.17 5.00 15.30
N LYS A 736 0.72 5.41 16.46
CA LYS A 736 0.37 4.84 17.77
C LYS A 736 -1.09 5.09 18.14
N ASN A 737 -1.62 6.29 17.86
CA ASN A 737 -3.02 6.59 18.11
C ASN A 737 -3.96 5.83 17.17
N SER A 738 -3.63 5.75 15.88
CA SER A 738 -4.35 4.92 14.90
C SER A 738 -4.46 3.50 15.40
N TYR A 739 -3.32 2.86 15.73
CA TYR A 739 -3.34 1.46 16.14
C TYR A 739 -4.10 1.23 17.46
N HIS A 740 -4.07 2.18 18.39
CA HIS A 740 -4.91 2.13 19.59
C HIS A 740 -6.42 2.21 19.26
N THR A 741 -6.81 3.01 18.26
CA THR A 741 -8.19 3.05 17.74
C THR A 741 -8.53 1.77 16.97
N ASP A 742 -7.67 1.33 16.05
CA ASP A 742 -7.80 0.08 15.30
C ASP A 742 -8.00 -1.12 16.24
N LEU A 743 -7.25 -1.19 17.35
CA LEU A 743 -7.43 -2.17 18.42
C LEU A 743 -8.79 -2.05 19.12
N SER A 744 -9.23 -0.84 19.47
CA SER A 744 -10.54 -0.60 20.10
C SER A 744 -11.68 -1.10 19.23
N ASP A 745 -11.63 -0.78 17.95
CA ASP A 745 -12.73 -1.03 17.02
C ASP A 745 -12.74 -2.50 16.59
N TYR A 746 -11.58 -3.06 16.22
CA TYR A 746 -11.40 -4.50 15.94
C TYR A 746 -11.97 -5.41 17.03
N TYR A 747 -11.72 -5.06 18.31
CA TYR A 747 -12.11 -5.87 19.46
C TYR A 747 -13.52 -5.55 20.02
N SER A 748 -14.21 -4.54 19.49
CA SER A 748 -15.56 -4.16 19.95
C SER A 748 -16.64 -4.34 18.88
N ILE A 749 -16.35 -3.95 17.63
CA ILE A 749 -17.27 -3.95 16.48
C ILE A 749 -16.71 -4.70 15.25
N GLY A 750 -15.39 -4.90 15.17
CA GLY A 750 -14.72 -5.70 14.15
C GLY A 750 -14.60 -7.21 14.48
N PRO A 751 -13.78 -7.96 13.72
CA PRO A 751 -13.72 -9.43 13.82
C PRO A 751 -13.21 -10.00 15.15
N GLY A 752 -12.48 -9.21 15.96
CA GLY A 752 -12.03 -9.62 17.30
C GLY A 752 -13.14 -9.75 18.34
N ASN A 753 -14.37 -9.33 18.00
CA ASN A 753 -15.56 -9.63 18.79
C ASN A 753 -16.41 -10.72 18.12
N ASN A 754 -16.67 -11.81 18.84
CA ASN A 754 -17.46 -12.96 18.37
C ASN A 754 -18.89 -12.55 17.94
N ASP A 755 -19.45 -11.51 18.55
CA ASP A 755 -20.80 -11.01 18.23
C ASP A 755 -20.86 -10.40 16.81
N SER A 756 -19.75 -9.83 16.31
CA SER A 756 -19.72 -9.00 15.10
C SER A 756 -20.17 -9.74 13.85
N LYS A 757 -19.66 -10.96 13.67
CA LYS A 757 -20.03 -11.88 12.59
C LYS A 757 -21.51 -12.27 12.65
N ILE A 758 -22.06 -12.42 13.85
CA ILE A 758 -23.48 -12.76 14.06
C ILE A 758 -24.33 -11.56 13.65
N ILE A 759 -23.99 -10.36 14.13
CA ILE A 759 -24.72 -9.12 13.90
C ILE A 759 -24.77 -8.72 12.43
N GLY A 760 -23.66 -8.88 11.67
CA GLY A 760 -23.63 -8.57 10.23
C GLY A 760 -24.33 -9.60 9.34
N SER A 761 -24.52 -10.84 9.82
CA SER A 761 -25.06 -11.94 9.01
C SER A 761 -26.44 -11.71 8.36
N PRO A 762 -27.40 -10.95 8.92
CA PRO A 762 -28.69 -10.70 8.27
C PRO A 762 -28.54 -9.89 6.97
N LEU A 763 -27.65 -8.89 6.97
CA LEU A 763 -27.40 -8.05 5.79
C LEU A 763 -26.58 -8.79 4.72
N VAL A 764 -25.63 -9.64 5.12
CA VAL A 764 -24.90 -10.53 4.18
C VAL A 764 -25.85 -11.54 3.52
N ASN A 765 -26.73 -12.17 4.29
CA ASN A 765 -27.75 -13.08 3.75
C ASN A 765 -28.76 -12.35 2.83
N ALA A 766 -29.17 -11.13 3.17
CA ALA A 766 -30.04 -10.32 2.32
C ALA A 766 -29.34 -9.94 1.01
N SER A 767 -28.07 -9.54 1.07
CA SER A 767 -27.23 -9.22 -0.09
C SER A 767 -27.10 -10.42 -1.05
N LEU A 768 -26.81 -11.63 -0.55
CA LEU A 768 -26.77 -12.85 -1.35
C LEU A 768 -28.14 -13.20 -1.95
N THR A 769 -29.23 -13.02 -1.17
CA THR A 769 -30.60 -13.27 -1.65
C THR A 769 -30.95 -12.34 -2.81
N LEU A 770 -30.59 -11.05 -2.69
CA LEU A 770 -30.73 -10.07 -3.77
C LEU A 770 -29.87 -10.39 -5.00
N LEU A 771 -28.64 -10.91 -4.83
CA LEU A 771 -27.79 -11.35 -5.96
C LEU A 771 -28.38 -12.55 -6.71
N LYS A 772 -29.13 -13.41 -6.03
CA LYS A 772 -29.79 -14.58 -6.62
C LYS A 772 -31.15 -14.25 -7.26
N ASP A 773 -31.77 -13.13 -6.91
CA ASP A 773 -33.03 -12.66 -7.50
C ASP A 773 -32.85 -12.04 -8.89
N ASN A 774 -32.76 -12.89 -9.90
CA ASN A 774 -32.75 -12.48 -11.31
C ASN A 774 -34.06 -11.79 -11.74
N ALA A 775 -35.18 -12.07 -11.07
CA ALA A 775 -36.52 -11.64 -11.48
C ALA A 775 -36.89 -10.22 -11.03
N ASN A 776 -36.20 -9.66 -10.04
CA ASN A 776 -36.43 -8.29 -9.57
C ASN A 776 -36.28 -7.27 -10.69
N GLU A 777 -37.23 -6.33 -10.83
CA GLU A 777 -37.07 -5.20 -11.75
C GLU A 777 -36.07 -4.16 -11.22
N ASN A 778 -35.86 -4.08 -9.90
CA ASN A 778 -34.85 -3.18 -9.35
C ASN A 778 -33.45 -3.81 -9.41
N LYS A 779 -32.54 -3.16 -10.13
CA LYS A 779 -31.13 -3.57 -10.25
C LYS A 779 -30.15 -2.69 -9.47
N ILE A 780 -30.63 -1.64 -8.80
CA ILE A 780 -29.81 -0.69 -8.02
C ILE A 780 -30.33 -0.65 -6.58
N TRP A 781 -29.53 -1.12 -5.63
CA TRP A 781 -29.89 -1.17 -4.21
C TRP A 781 -29.04 -0.18 -3.43
N LEU A 782 -29.66 0.80 -2.78
CA LEU A 782 -28.96 1.91 -2.13
C LEU A 782 -29.31 1.95 -0.63
N SER A 783 -28.36 1.61 0.23
CA SER A 783 -28.55 1.46 1.68
C SER A 783 -27.60 2.34 2.48
N PHE A 784 -28.13 3.17 3.37
CA PHE A 784 -27.36 4.14 4.17
C PHE A 784 -27.50 3.86 5.68
N THR A 785 -26.37 3.75 6.38
CA THR A 785 -26.28 3.41 7.81
C THR A 785 -24.99 3.99 8.45
N HIS A 786 -24.51 3.45 9.57
CA HIS A 786 -23.31 3.92 10.29
C HIS A 786 -22.06 3.05 10.01
N ASP A 787 -20.89 3.57 10.37
CA ASP A 787 -19.59 2.88 10.42
C ASP A 787 -19.68 1.45 10.98
N THR A 788 -20.20 1.38 12.20
CA THR A 788 -20.36 0.18 13.03
C THR A 788 -21.12 -0.92 12.29
N ASP A 789 -22.14 -0.56 11.51
CA ASP A 789 -23.01 -1.51 10.83
C ASP A 789 -22.41 -1.99 9.49
N LEU A 790 -21.57 -1.18 8.84
CA LEU A 790 -20.67 -1.61 7.76
C LEU A 790 -19.56 -2.54 8.31
N GLU A 791 -19.02 -2.28 9.49
CA GLU A 791 -17.95 -3.08 10.10
C GLU A 791 -18.44 -4.46 10.57
N PHE A 792 -19.65 -4.53 11.10
CA PHE A 792 -20.35 -5.80 11.30
C PHE A 792 -20.59 -6.56 9.99
N TYR A 793 -21.04 -5.88 8.93
CA TYR A 793 -21.18 -6.49 7.60
C TYR A 793 -19.84 -7.04 7.07
N HIS A 794 -18.74 -6.29 7.20
CA HIS A 794 -17.40 -6.77 6.85
C HIS A 794 -16.95 -7.99 7.67
N SER A 795 -17.23 -8.01 8.96
CA SER A 795 -16.90 -9.12 9.88
C SER A 795 -17.66 -10.41 9.50
N ALA A 796 -18.94 -10.28 9.17
CA ALA A 796 -19.74 -11.39 8.64
C ALA A 796 -19.22 -11.88 7.27
N LEU A 797 -18.88 -10.94 6.38
CA LEU A 797 -18.44 -11.23 5.01
C LEU A 797 -17.05 -11.88 4.94
N GLY A 798 -16.06 -11.40 5.71
CA GLY A 798 -14.72 -12.00 5.80
C GLY A 798 -13.71 -11.58 4.71
N LEU A 799 -13.83 -10.38 4.14
CA LEU A 799 -12.87 -9.85 3.15
C LEU A 799 -11.69 -9.07 3.78
N ILE A 800 -11.87 -8.56 5.00
CA ILE A 800 -10.87 -7.73 5.69
C ILE A 800 -10.74 -8.26 7.13
N GLU A 801 -10.30 -9.51 7.24
CA GLU A 801 -10.15 -10.25 8.48
C GLU A 801 -8.68 -10.70 8.62
N PRO A 802 -7.95 -10.23 9.65
CA PRO A 802 -6.61 -10.70 9.96
C PRO A 802 -6.55 -12.23 10.17
N LYS A 803 -5.42 -12.85 9.83
CA LYS A 803 -5.17 -14.30 10.04
C LYS A 803 -4.98 -14.65 11.52
N GLU A 804 -4.59 -13.67 12.32
CA GLU A 804 -4.35 -13.74 13.76
C GLU A 804 -4.92 -12.47 14.40
N ASP A 805 -5.39 -12.58 15.64
CA ASP A 805 -5.85 -11.47 16.48
C ASP A 805 -4.81 -10.34 16.58
N LEU A 806 -5.27 -9.08 16.67
CA LEU A 806 -4.37 -7.92 16.75
C LEU A 806 -3.53 -7.91 18.04
N PRO A 807 -2.19 -7.89 17.97
CA PRO A 807 -1.34 -7.87 19.16
C PRO A 807 -1.45 -6.55 19.94
N VAL A 808 -1.47 -6.64 21.26
CA VAL A 808 -1.57 -5.49 22.18
C VAL A 808 -0.23 -5.04 22.77
N ASP A 809 0.85 -5.78 22.54
CA ASP A 809 2.19 -5.51 23.07
C ASP A 809 3.13 -4.78 22.09
N HIS A 810 2.80 -4.79 20.79
CA HIS A 810 3.52 -4.09 19.71
C HIS A 810 2.56 -3.60 18.62
N ILE A 811 3.06 -2.81 17.66
CA ILE A 811 2.33 -2.50 16.42
C ILE A 811 2.88 -3.41 15.29
N PRO A 812 2.03 -4.19 14.61
CA PRO A 812 2.42 -4.95 13.43
C PRO A 812 2.54 -4.02 12.21
N PHE A 813 3.51 -4.29 11.34
CA PHE A 813 3.78 -3.50 10.13
C PHE A 813 3.90 -4.42 8.91
N PRO A 814 2.97 -4.37 7.92
CA PRO A 814 1.76 -3.53 7.91
C PRO A 814 0.77 -3.91 9.03
N ASN A 815 -0.05 -2.94 9.46
CA ASN A 815 -1.20 -3.24 10.31
C ASN A 815 -2.24 -4.03 9.48
N PRO A 816 -2.62 -5.27 9.85
CA PRO A 816 -3.57 -6.06 9.09
C PRO A 816 -5.02 -5.57 9.21
N TYR A 817 -5.32 -4.65 10.14
CA TYR A 817 -6.66 -4.08 10.34
C TYR A 817 -6.60 -2.56 10.54
N VAL A 818 -6.89 -1.80 9.49
CA VAL A 818 -6.88 -0.33 9.51
C VAL A 818 -8.31 0.18 9.34
N HIS A 819 -8.98 0.51 10.45
CA HIS A 819 -10.38 0.92 10.53
C HIS A 819 -10.68 2.13 9.62
N SER A 820 -9.77 3.12 9.58
CA SER A 820 -9.85 4.29 8.68
C SER A 820 -9.85 3.96 7.18
N SER A 821 -9.36 2.78 6.80
CA SER A 821 -9.34 2.27 5.41
C SER A 821 -10.49 1.28 5.12
N ILE A 822 -11.33 1.01 6.12
CA ILE A 822 -12.50 0.12 6.05
C ILE A 822 -13.77 0.99 6.05
N VAL A 823 -13.94 1.84 7.08
CA VAL A 823 -15.06 2.78 7.20
C VAL A 823 -14.61 4.22 7.50
N PRO A 824 -13.94 4.92 6.55
CA PRO A 824 -13.78 6.37 6.61
C PRO A 824 -15.14 7.10 6.64
N GLN A 825 -15.18 8.41 6.87
CA GLN A 825 -16.42 9.17 6.68
C GLN A 825 -16.88 9.01 5.22
N GLY A 826 -18.17 8.83 4.96
CA GLY A 826 -18.67 8.56 3.59
C GLY A 826 -18.24 7.22 2.98
N ALA A 827 -17.83 6.25 3.81
CA ALA A 827 -17.44 4.92 3.38
C ALA A 827 -18.50 4.22 2.52
N ARG A 828 -18.04 3.37 1.61
CA ARG A 828 -18.87 2.67 0.62
C ARG A 828 -18.42 1.23 0.40
N ILE A 829 -19.40 0.34 0.30
CA ILE A 829 -19.24 -1.05 -0.11
C ILE A 829 -20.14 -1.25 -1.32
N GLU A 830 -19.57 -1.25 -2.52
CA GLU A 830 -20.26 -1.61 -3.75
C GLU A 830 -20.13 -3.12 -3.98
N THR A 831 -21.25 -3.82 -4.14
CA THR A 831 -21.31 -5.23 -4.55
C THR A 831 -21.82 -5.28 -5.98
N GLU A 832 -20.93 -5.58 -6.93
CA GLU A 832 -21.28 -5.68 -8.34
C GLU A 832 -21.63 -7.11 -8.72
N LYS A 833 -22.74 -7.29 -9.44
CA LYS A 833 -23.05 -8.50 -10.17
C LYS A 833 -22.74 -8.31 -11.64
N LEU A 834 -21.80 -9.11 -12.13
CA LEU A 834 -21.34 -9.12 -13.51
C LEU A 834 -21.89 -10.36 -14.22
N LYS A 835 -22.01 -10.26 -15.54
CA LYS A 835 -22.23 -11.38 -16.44
C LYS A 835 -21.16 -11.38 -17.51
N CYS A 836 -20.45 -12.48 -17.65
CA CYS A 836 -19.28 -12.58 -18.53
C CYS A 836 -19.43 -13.86 -19.35
N GLY A 837 -19.90 -13.71 -20.60
CA GLY A 837 -20.41 -14.84 -21.38
C GLY A 837 -21.72 -15.38 -20.81
N ASP A 838 -21.79 -16.69 -20.56
CA ASP A 838 -22.96 -17.36 -20.00
C ASP A 838 -23.00 -17.39 -18.46
N ASP A 839 -21.87 -17.11 -17.79
CA ASP A 839 -21.70 -17.17 -16.33
C ASP A 839 -21.92 -15.80 -15.64
N TYR A 840 -22.40 -15.86 -14.39
CA TYR A 840 -22.54 -14.70 -13.50
C TYR A 840 -21.43 -14.69 -12.44
N TYR A 841 -20.92 -13.49 -12.15
CA TYR A 841 -19.85 -13.24 -11.19
C TYR A 841 -20.24 -12.13 -10.21
N VAL A 842 -19.55 -12.08 -9.07
CA VAL A 842 -19.71 -11.11 -7.99
C VAL A 842 -18.33 -10.56 -7.62
N ARG A 843 -18.21 -9.24 -7.46
CA ARG A 843 -17.03 -8.62 -6.85
C ARG A 843 -17.41 -7.48 -5.92
N PHE A 844 -16.51 -7.17 -4.98
CA PHE A 844 -16.67 -6.09 -4.03
C PHE A 844 -15.71 -4.95 -4.36
N ILE A 845 -16.19 -3.72 -4.25
CA ILE A 845 -15.39 -2.49 -4.33
C ILE A 845 -15.62 -1.73 -3.02
N ILE A 846 -14.58 -1.61 -2.21
CA ILE A 846 -14.63 -1.05 -0.86
C ILE A 846 -13.78 0.20 -0.87
N ASN A 847 -14.41 1.36 -0.67
CA ASN A 847 -13.81 2.69 -0.78
C ASN A 847 -12.94 2.85 -2.05
N ASP A 848 -13.56 2.64 -3.21
CA ASP A 848 -12.97 2.73 -4.55
C ASP A 848 -11.78 1.78 -4.84
N SER A 849 -11.57 0.75 -4.02
CA SER A 849 -10.65 -0.37 -4.32
C SER A 849 -11.41 -1.67 -4.52
N VAL A 850 -11.15 -2.39 -5.62
CA VAL A 850 -11.62 -3.78 -5.76
C VAL A 850 -10.97 -4.63 -4.68
N MET A 851 -11.78 -5.40 -3.96
CA MET A 851 -11.35 -6.31 -2.90
C MET A 851 -11.72 -7.76 -3.31
N PRO A 852 -10.76 -8.53 -3.85
CA PRO A 852 -10.99 -9.92 -4.26
C PRO A 852 -11.37 -10.82 -3.08
N ILE A 853 -12.16 -11.86 -3.34
CA ILE A 853 -12.57 -12.81 -2.32
C ILE A 853 -11.42 -13.82 -2.10
N PRO A 854 -10.88 -14.00 -0.87
CA PRO A 854 -9.60 -14.70 -0.65
C PRO A 854 -9.48 -16.14 -1.18
N THR A 855 -10.61 -16.82 -1.43
CA THR A 855 -10.67 -18.18 -2.00
C THR A 855 -11.43 -18.24 -3.32
N CYS A 856 -11.77 -17.09 -3.92
CA CYS A 856 -12.61 -17.01 -5.12
C CYS A 856 -12.35 -15.70 -5.89
N ALA A 857 -11.21 -15.64 -6.56
CA ALA A 857 -10.75 -14.45 -7.30
C ALA A 857 -10.39 -14.77 -8.76
N ASN A 858 -10.96 -15.86 -9.30
CA ASN A 858 -10.52 -16.47 -10.57
C ASN A 858 -11.42 -16.09 -11.77
N GLY A 859 -12.45 -15.27 -11.55
CA GLY A 859 -13.29 -14.68 -12.60
C GLY A 859 -12.77 -13.30 -13.05
N PRO A 860 -13.27 -12.76 -14.18
CA PRO A 860 -12.77 -11.52 -14.76
C PRO A 860 -12.79 -10.34 -13.80
N GLY A 861 -11.70 -9.56 -13.77
CA GLY A 861 -11.50 -8.47 -12.80
C GLY A 861 -11.34 -8.97 -11.36
N PHE A 862 -10.76 -10.17 -11.18
CA PHE A 862 -10.63 -10.89 -9.91
C PHE A 862 -11.96 -11.10 -9.17
N SER A 863 -13.03 -11.38 -9.92
CA SER A 863 -14.36 -11.65 -9.40
C SER A 863 -14.56 -13.11 -9.01
N CYS A 864 -15.57 -13.38 -8.19
CA CYS A 864 -15.99 -14.72 -7.79
C CYS A 864 -17.18 -15.19 -8.64
N LYS A 865 -17.23 -16.44 -9.09
CA LYS A 865 -18.44 -16.97 -9.76
C LYS A 865 -19.59 -17.03 -8.74
N LEU A 866 -20.82 -16.70 -9.15
CA LEU A 866 -21.96 -16.56 -8.22
C LEU A 866 -22.27 -17.84 -7.42
N GLU A 867 -22.04 -19.02 -8.01
CA GLU A 867 -22.22 -20.32 -7.34
C GLU A 867 -21.14 -20.56 -6.26
N ASP A 868 -19.88 -20.23 -6.58
CA ASP A 868 -18.76 -20.30 -5.63
C ASP A 868 -18.89 -19.23 -4.53
N PHE A 869 -19.48 -18.07 -4.85
CA PHE A 869 -19.78 -17.02 -3.87
C PHE A 869 -20.86 -17.46 -2.89
N GLU A 870 -21.92 -18.13 -3.36
CA GLU A 870 -22.90 -18.75 -2.48
C GLU A 870 -22.25 -19.77 -1.54
N GLN A 871 -21.38 -20.64 -2.06
CA GLN A 871 -20.66 -21.60 -1.22
C GLN A 871 -19.69 -20.91 -0.23
N TYR A 872 -19.04 -19.81 -0.62
CA TYR A 872 -18.21 -18.99 0.26
C TYR A 872 -19.04 -18.39 1.40
N ILE A 873 -20.21 -17.80 1.13
CA ILE A 873 -21.08 -17.25 2.18
C ILE A 873 -21.63 -18.34 3.10
N GLN A 874 -22.03 -19.50 2.57
CA GLN A 874 -22.45 -20.64 3.38
C GLN A 874 -21.32 -21.11 4.31
N ASN A 875 -20.09 -21.22 3.80
CA ASN A 875 -18.90 -21.59 4.59
C ASN A 875 -18.51 -20.51 5.61
N ARG A 876 -18.65 -19.23 5.26
CA ARG A 876 -18.38 -18.08 6.14
C ARG A 876 -19.35 -18.06 7.31
N LEU A 877 -20.66 -18.10 7.05
CA LEU A 877 -21.67 -17.95 8.09
C LEU A 877 -21.83 -19.25 8.91
N GLY A 878 -21.83 -20.42 8.28
CA GLY A 878 -21.94 -21.71 8.96
C GLY A 878 -23.20 -21.79 9.84
N ASP A 879 -23.03 -22.20 11.11
CA ASP A 879 -24.11 -22.37 12.08
C ASP A 879 -24.62 -21.04 12.72
N VAL A 880 -24.34 -19.87 12.12
CA VAL A 880 -24.80 -18.57 12.67
C VAL A 880 -26.33 -18.47 12.63
N ASN A 881 -26.92 -18.36 13.83
CA ASN A 881 -28.34 -18.22 14.07
C ASN A 881 -28.58 -16.95 14.91
N TYR A 882 -28.68 -15.79 14.25
CA TYR A 882 -28.87 -14.50 14.93
C TYR A 882 -30.01 -14.57 15.98
N PRO A 883 -31.25 -14.99 15.67
CA PRO A 883 -32.34 -14.95 16.67
C PRO A 883 -32.04 -15.67 17.99
N GLU A 884 -31.31 -16.78 17.94
CA GLU A 884 -30.89 -17.52 19.12
C GLU A 884 -29.66 -16.88 19.80
N GLN A 885 -28.60 -16.62 19.03
CA GLN A 885 -27.32 -16.15 19.57
C GLN A 885 -27.38 -14.71 20.10
N CYS A 886 -28.19 -13.85 19.49
CA CYS A 886 -28.46 -12.49 19.95
C CYS A 886 -29.55 -12.40 21.03
N ASN A 887 -30.21 -13.51 21.39
CA ASN A 887 -31.38 -13.53 22.29
C ASN A 887 -32.48 -12.54 21.84
N LEU A 888 -32.88 -12.65 20.57
CA LEU A 888 -33.89 -11.78 19.96
C LEU A 888 -35.25 -11.96 20.67
N ASN A 889 -35.89 -10.84 21.02
CA ASN A 889 -37.26 -10.86 21.51
C ASN A 889 -38.19 -11.48 20.45
N SER A 890 -38.94 -12.52 20.80
CA SER A 890 -39.80 -13.28 19.89
C SER A 890 -41.01 -12.50 19.33
N THR A 891 -41.21 -11.24 19.73
CA THR A 891 -42.16 -10.31 19.11
C THR A 891 -41.54 -9.41 18.03
N TYR A 892 -40.21 -9.45 17.83
CA TYR A 892 -39.51 -8.62 16.84
C TYR A 892 -39.32 -9.37 15.50
N PRO A 893 -39.13 -8.67 14.36
CA PRO A 893 -38.88 -9.30 13.06
C PRO A 893 -37.64 -10.20 13.06
N ALA A 894 -37.83 -11.46 12.68
CA ALA A 894 -36.79 -12.50 12.66
C ALA A 894 -36.08 -12.67 11.29
N GLN A 895 -36.26 -11.73 10.37
CA GLN A 895 -35.63 -11.71 9.04
C GLN A 895 -35.55 -10.28 8.49
N VAL A 896 -34.68 -10.03 7.51
CA VAL A 896 -34.75 -8.84 6.65
C VAL A 896 -35.89 -9.02 5.65
N SER A 897 -36.80 -8.06 5.54
CA SER A 897 -37.85 -8.02 4.52
C SER A 897 -37.95 -6.70 3.75
N PHE A 898 -37.40 -5.59 4.28
CA PHE A 898 -37.55 -4.25 3.69
C PHE A 898 -37.11 -4.11 2.23
N TYR A 899 -36.15 -4.90 1.75
CA TYR A 899 -35.76 -4.91 0.33
C TYR A 899 -36.81 -5.50 -0.63
N TRP A 900 -37.82 -6.22 -0.12
CA TRP A 900 -38.84 -6.90 -0.93
C TRP A 900 -40.26 -6.44 -0.62
N ASP A 901 -40.56 -6.04 0.62
CA ASP A 901 -41.91 -5.67 1.05
C ASP A 901 -42.19 -4.15 1.04
N TYR A 902 -41.22 -3.29 0.67
CA TYR A 902 -41.37 -1.83 0.61
C TYR A 902 -42.53 -1.30 -0.27
N ASN A 903 -43.01 -2.10 -1.23
CA ASN A 903 -44.19 -1.79 -2.05
C ASN A 903 -45.53 -2.07 -1.31
N THR A 904 -45.47 -2.68 -0.12
CA THR A 904 -46.62 -3.12 0.69
C THR A 904 -46.53 -2.72 2.17
N THR A 905 -45.33 -2.44 2.66
CA THR A 905 -45.00 -2.01 4.03
C THR A 905 -44.44 -0.59 3.96
N THR A 906 -45.05 0.35 4.68
CA THR A 906 -44.52 1.72 4.77
C THR A 906 -43.34 1.78 5.76
N TYR A 907 -42.23 2.37 5.33
CA TYR A 907 -41.05 2.63 6.15
C TYR A 907 -40.83 4.15 6.26
N ASP A 908 -41.43 4.76 7.28
CA ASP A 908 -41.47 6.21 7.50
C ASP A 908 -40.99 6.60 8.92
N ALA A 909 -40.01 5.86 9.47
CA ALA A 909 -39.52 6.06 10.83
C ALA A 909 -39.03 7.51 11.06
N PRO A 910 -39.42 8.17 12.18
CA PRO A 910 -39.11 9.57 12.41
C PRO A 910 -37.60 9.79 12.59
N LEU A 911 -37.07 10.86 11.97
CA LEU A 911 -35.63 11.11 11.97
C LEU A 911 -35.06 11.39 13.37
N GLY A 912 -34.03 10.63 13.71
CA GLY A 912 -33.27 10.70 14.95
C GLY A 912 -32.18 11.78 14.94
N ASP A 913 -31.70 12.08 16.14
CA ASP A 913 -30.63 13.04 16.38
C ASP A 913 -29.55 12.39 17.26
N PHE A 914 -28.99 11.30 16.74
CA PHE A 914 -28.04 10.36 17.34
C PHE A 914 -27.16 9.74 16.25
#